data_AF-J2PKA1-F1
#
_entry.id   AF-J2PKA1-F1
#
_cell.length_a   1.000
_cell.length_b   1.000
_cell.length_c   1.000
_cell.angle_alpha   90.00
_cell.angle_beta   90.00
_cell.angle_gamma   90.00
#
_symmetry.space_group_name_H-M   'P 1'
#
loop_
_entity.id
_entity.type
_entity.pdbx_description
1 polymer ?
#
loop_
_entity_poly.entity_id
_entity_poly.type
_entity_poly.pdbx_seq_one_letter_code
_entity_poly.pdbx_strand_id
1 'polypeptide(L)'
;MIGATLLFAVTVAFLILFDWNWLRGPVGRMASARLNREVVIAGDLRVHPWSLSPEAEAHGVRIAQPDWAAPKTGDPKTGEGAGKPMAAVDRIAVRIKLLPLLRGEVILPLLVVDKPDVRLLRDASGRANWVFGDPKAPPRPLKLPAIQHFVINDGALRYDDRRRDIFFLGTVSSNEQATGDGRGRFVLEGKGQLNRAPFAAVVTGGPLLNISPRRPYPFDARVEAGSTRVLAKGRVTRPFDLGRFDAQVTVSGADLNRLYALTGLALPNTPPYRINGHLTRDGQRFDFRKLTGRVGDSDVAGDLFALMGRQRPYLEADLRSRRLDFDDVGSLVGAAPATGRGETASAGQKIEASQREATQRLLPDATLQVERVRAMDAKVRYRALAVNAPNLPLKKVRVDLTLEKGVLTLDPIAFTFSRGDLAGKVRLDANPGTPRTDLDLRLTNAKLEDFIPIRSGGQPAIEGGVMARARLTGYGNSVHRAASSANGQVTIVSPRGEIRQAFAELLGVNASKGLILLLSKDNRQTSVRCAVADFSVKDGVMRANRIVADTGVVLAKGSGAIDLRNERLDLRIEGDSKKPRLVRLFIPIQIKGPLLAPKVGLDSGGAVAQSGVAVALGTLLSPLAAILPFVTGGEAKDADCASLIAEARGDGAPVRVAQTTPAKVKK
;
A
#
# COMPACT_ATOMS: atom_id res chain seq x y z
N MET A 1 -67.67 -29.90 26.78
CA MET A 1 -66.49 -30.11 27.65
C MET A 1 -65.89 -31.52 27.48
N ILE A 2 -66.69 -32.59 27.52
CA ILE A 2 -66.20 -33.99 27.40
C ILE A 2 -65.39 -34.24 26.12
N GLY A 3 -65.83 -33.74 24.96
CA GLY A 3 -65.10 -33.93 23.69
C GLY A 3 -63.73 -33.23 23.65
N ALA A 4 -63.57 -32.10 24.33
CA ALA A 4 -62.29 -31.40 24.42
C ALA A 4 -61.32 -32.13 25.36
N THR A 5 -61.83 -32.65 26.48
CA THR A 5 -61.03 -33.47 27.42
C THR A 5 -60.60 -34.79 26.79
N LEU A 6 -61.49 -35.44 26.03
CA LEU A 6 -61.18 -36.69 25.32
C LEU A 6 -60.14 -36.45 24.22
N LEU A 7 -60.31 -35.38 23.42
CA LEU A 7 -59.33 -35.00 22.40
C LEU A 7 -57.96 -34.66 23.01
N PHE A 8 -57.93 -33.95 24.14
CA PHE A 8 -56.70 -33.66 24.87
C PHE A 8 -56.05 -34.95 25.38
N ALA A 9 -56.80 -35.85 26.02
CA ALA A 9 -56.28 -37.13 26.53
C ALA A 9 -55.75 -38.02 25.40
N VAL A 10 -56.45 -38.11 24.27
CA VAL A 10 -56.01 -38.85 23.07
C VAL A 10 -54.75 -38.21 22.47
N THR A 11 -54.68 -36.88 22.39
CA THR A 11 -53.48 -36.18 21.90
C THR A 11 -52.29 -36.41 22.82
N VAL A 12 -52.52 -36.40 24.14
CA VAL A 12 -51.48 -36.67 25.13
C VAL A 12 -50.98 -38.10 25.04
N ALA A 13 -51.90 -39.08 25.01
CA ALA A 13 -51.56 -40.49 24.83
C ALA A 13 -50.80 -40.74 23.52
N PHE A 14 -51.23 -40.10 22.42
CA PHE A 14 -50.54 -40.14 21.13
C PHE A 14 -49.12 -39.60 21.24
N LEU A 15 -48.91 -38.41 21.82
CA LEU A 15 -47.58 -37.81 21.96
C LEU A 15 -46.63 -38.60 22.88
N ILE A 16 -47.16 -39.37 23.85
CA ILE A 16 -46.36 -40.27 24.69
C ILE A 16 -45.93 -41.52 23.92
N LEU A 17 -46.83 -42.09 23.11
CA LEU A 17 -46.59 -43.34 22.37
C LEU A 17 -45.94 -43.12 21.00
N PHE A 18 -45.88 -41.88 20.52
CA PHE A 18 -45.36 -41.53 19.20
C PHE A 18 -43.83 -41.65 19.14
N ASP A 19 -43.33 -42.49 18.22
CA ASP A 19 -41.90 -42.59 17.95
C ASP A 19 -41.41 -41.39 17.12
N TRP A 20 -40.72 -40.47 17.79
CA TRP A 20 -40.16 -39.26 17.19
C TRP A 20 -39.17 -39.55 16.06
N ASN A 21 -38.61 -40.77 15.97
CA ASN A 21 -37.75 -41.16 14.86
C ASN A 21 -38.47 -41.18 13.50
N TRP A 22 -39.81 -41.28 13.47
CA TRP A 22 -40.59 -41.17 12.24
C TRP A 22 -40.50 -39.77 11.62
N LEU A 23 -40.17 -38.75 12.41
CA LEU A 23 -40.00 -37.38 11.93
C LEU A 23 -38.61 -37.11 11.32
N ARG A 24 -37.63 -38.03 11.43
CA ARG A 24 -36.29 -37.84 10.83
C ARG A 24 -36.36 -37.55 9.34
N GLY A 25 -37.16 -38.33 8.60
CA GLY A 25 -37.37 -38.15 7.17
C GLY A 25 -38.07 -36.83 6.81
N PRO A 26 -39.27 -36.55 7.35
CA PRO A 26 -39.98 -35.28 7.14
C PRO A 26 -39.16 -34.04 7.53
N VAL A 27 -38.53 -34.02 8.70
CA VAL A 27 -37.68 -32.90 9.16
C VAL A 27 -36.47 -32.73 8.24
N GLY A 28 -35.80 -33.83 7.88
CA GLY A 28 -34.69 -33.83 6.92
C GLY A 28 -35.11 -33.26 5.56
N ARG A 29 -36.25 -33.70 5.00
CA ARG A 29 -36.79 -33.17 3.73
C ARG A 29 -37.14 -31.69 3.80
N MET A 30 -37.76 -31.24 4.90
CA MET A 30 -38.09 -29.82 5.09
C MET A 30 -36.83 -28.97 5.21
N ALA A 31 -35.83 -29.41 5.99
CA ALA A 31 -34.53 -28.76 6.08
C ALA A 31 -33.85 -28.74 4.71
N SER A 32 -33.95 -29.84 3.96
CA SER A 32 -33.34 -29.97 2.64
C SER A 32 -33.92 -28.99 1.64
N ALA A 33 -35.24 -28.86 1.60
CA ALA A 33 -35.95 -27.91 0.76
C ALA A 33 -35.57 -26.46 1.09
N ARG A 34 -35.42 -26.12 2.38
CA ARG A 34 -35.05 -24.75 2.81
C ARG A 34 -33.59 -24.41 2.52
N LEU A 35 -32.68 -25.36 2.69
CA LEU A 35 -31.25 -25.15 2.46
C LEU A 35 -30.85 -25.38 1.01
N ASN A 36 -31.75 -25.94 0.19
CA ASN A 36 -31.47 -26.42 -1.16
C ASN A 36 -30.26 -27.37 -1.17
N ARG A 37 -30.21 -28.27 -0.18
CA ARG A 37 -29.14 -29.24 0.08
C ARG A 37 -29.70 -30.44 0.79
N GLU A 38 -29.20 -31.64 0.52
CA GLU A 38 -29.62 -32.81 1.28
C GLU A 38 -29.21 -32.68 2.75
N VAL A 39 -30.19 -32.88 3.64
CA VAL A 39 -30.02 -32.93 5.09
C VAL A 39 -30.58 -34.25 5.61
N VAL A 40 -29.72 -35.02 6.26
CA VAL A 40 -30.04 -36.34 6.81
C VAL A 40 -29.80 -36.34 8.32
N ILE A 41 -30.75 -36.89 9.07
CA ILE A 41 -30.59 -37.19 10.49
C ILE A 41 -30.37 -38.71 10.58
N ALA A 42 -29.12 -39.13 10.67
CA ALA A 42 -28.75 -40.55 10.59
C ALA A 42 -28.95 -41.31 11.91
N GLY A 43 -28.84 -40.62 13.05
CA GLY A 43 -29.04 -41.18 14.37
C GLY A 43 -30.47 -41.01 14.89
N ASP A 44 -30.63 -41.11 16.20
CA ASP A 44 -31.91 -40.94 16.90
C ASP A 44 -32.37 -39.47 16.89
N LEU A 45 -33.69 -39.28 16.83
CA LEU A 45 -34.36 -38.02 17.10
C LEU A 45 -35.21 -38.18 18.37
N ARG A 46 -34.81 -37.51 19.45
CA ARG A 46 -35.50 -37.54 20.75
C ARG A 46 -36.18 -36.20 20.99
N VAL A 47 -37.44 -36.22 21.39
CA VAL A 47 -38.19 -34.99 21.70
C VAL A 47 -38.86 -35.14 23.05
N HIS A 48 -38.69 -34.12 23.88
CA HIS A 48 -39.33 -33.99 25.19
C HIS A 48 -40.33 -32.83 25.12
N PRO A 49 -41.58 -33.08 24.69
CA PRO A 49 -42.56 -32.03 24.43
C PRO A 49 -43.23 -31.48 25.69
N TRP A 50 -43.12 -32.19 26.83
CA TRP A 50 -43.85 -31.94 28.07
C TRP A 50 -43.27 -30.79 28.90
N SER A 51 -43.10 -29.63 28.29
CA SER A 51 -42.59 -28.42 28.92
C SER A 51 -43.05 -27.17 28.14
N LEU A 52 -43.17 -26.02 28.80
CA LEU A 52 -43.32 -24.72 28.13
C LEU A 52 -42.06 -24.33 27.34
N SER A 53 -40.98 -25.08 27.51
CA SER A 53 -39.76 -25.04 26.70
C SER A 53 -39.39 -26.46 26.26
N PRO A 54 -40.07 -27.04 25.25
CA PRO A 54 -39.79 -28.39 24.78
C PRO A 54 -38.36 -28.50 24.25
N GLU A 55 -37.82 -29.72 24.36
CA GLU A 55 -36.47 -30.06 23.93
C GLU A 55 -36.50 -31.03 22.77
N ALA A 56 -35.63 -30.83 21.79
CA ALA A 56 -35.38 -31.77 20.70
C ALA A 56 -33.88 -32.03 20.57
N GLU A 57 -33.51 -33.31 20.52
CA GLU A 57 -32.14 -33.78 20.32
C GLU A 57 -32.07 -34.61 19.04
N ALA A 58 -31.18 -34.24 18.12
CA ALA A 58 -30.94 -34.96 16.88
C ALA A 58 -29.49 -35.46 16.83
N HIS A 59 -29.30 -36.74 16.54
CA HIS A 59 -27.98 -37.37 16.42
C HIS A 59 -27.57 -37.62 14.96
N GLY A 60 -26.29 -37.48 14.68
CA GLY A 60 -25.71 -37.77 13.36
C GLY A 60 -26.31 -36.92 12.24
N VAL A 61 -26.46 -35.61 12.47
CA VAL A 61 -27.00 -34.67 11.47
C VAL A 61 -25.93 -34.39 10.42
N ARG A 62 -26.27 -34.58 9.14
CA ARG A 62 -25.36 -34.36 8.01
C ARG A 62 -26.00 -33.44 6.98
N ILE A 63 -25.23 -32.47 6.50
CA ILE A 63 -25.62 -31.54 5.42
C ILE A 63 -24.68 -31.79 4.24
N ALA A 64 -25.23 -32.13 3.09
CA ALA A 64 -24.45 -32.45 1.90
C ALA A 64 -23.75 -31.22 1.28
N GLN A 65 -22.64 -31.51 0.59
CA GLN A 65 -22.00 -30.55 -0.31
C GLN A 65 -22.88 -30.30 -1.55
N PRO A 66 -22.78 -29.13 -2.19
CA PRO A 66 -23.32 -28.96 -3.53
C PRO A 66 -22.51 -29.79 -4.55
N ASP A 67 -23.15 -30.16 -5.65
CA ASP A 67 -22.52 -30.96 -6.73
C ASP A 67 -21.20 -30.38 -7.25
N TRP A 68 -21.08 -29.05 -7.28
CA TRP A 68 -19.86 -28.37 -7.76
C TRP A 68 -18.69 -28.41 -6.77
N ALA A 69 -18.95 -28.66 -5.48
CA ALA A 69 -17.92 -28.72 -4.44
C ALA A 69 -17.64 -30.15 -3.93
N ALA A 70 -18.54 -31.10 -4.20
CA ALA A 70 -18.31 -32.50 -3.89
C ALA A 70 -17.17 -33.04 -4.78
N PRO A 71 -15.98 -33.36 -4.22
CA PRO A 71 -14.87 -33.87 -5.02
C PRO A 71 -15.25 -35.26 -5.57
N LYS A 72 -15.20 -35.45 -6.90
CA LYS A 72 -15.39 -36.76 -7.54
C LYS A 72 -14.23 -37.72 -7.25
N THR A 73 -13.07 -37.17 -6.94
CA THR A 73 -11.83 -37.83 -6.51
C THR A 73 -11.27 -37.07 -5.32
N GLY A 74 -10.46 -37.71 -4.47
CA GLY A 74 -9.86 -37.03 -3.31
C GLY A 74 -9.02 -35.80 -3.67
N ASP A 75 -8.87 -34.85 -2.74
CA ASP A 75 -8.14 -33.59 -2.95
C ASP A 75 -6.64 -33.75 -2.62
N PRO A 76 -5.73 -33.69 -3.61
CA PRO A 76 -4.31 -33.96 -3.41
C PRO A 76 -3.56 -32.88 -2.60
N LYS A 77 -4.08 -31.65 -2.47
CA LYS A 77 -3.45 -30.62 -1.61
C LYS A 77 -3.68 -30.90 -0.13
N THR A 78 -4.61 -31.79 0.19
CA THR A 78 -5.22 -31.89 1.52
C THR A 78 -5.33 -33.32 2.03
N GLY A 79 -5.11 -34.32 1.17
CA GLY A 79 -5.14 -35.76 1.51
C GLY A 79 -6.56 -36.30 1.74
N GLU A 80 -7.59 -35.58 1.30
CA GLU A 80 -8.98 -35.84 1.68
C GLU A 80 -9.66 -36.83 0.71
N GLY A 81 -10.41 -37.81 1.22
CA GLY A 81 -11.22 -38.73 0.41
C GLY A 81 -12.44 -38.07 -0.25
N ALA A 82 -12.94 -38.65 -1.34
CA ALA A 82 -14.12 -38.16 -2.04
C ALA A 82 -15.38 -38.17 -1.14
N GLY A 83 -16.28 -37.19 -1.33
CA GLY A 83 -17.66 -37.26 -0.81
C GLY A 83 -17.91 -36.87 0.66
N LYS A 84 -17.03 -36.12 1.35
CA LYS A 84 -17.34 -35.64 2.71
C LYS A 84 -18.48 -34.59 2.72
N PRO A 85 -19.38 -34.61 3.72
CA PRO A 85 -20.47 -33.63 3.84
C PRO A 85 -19.95 -32.22 4.12
N MET A 86 -20.78 -31.20 3.84
CA MET A 86 -20.50 -29.80 4.17
C MET A 86 -20.48 -29.58 5.68
N ALA A 87 -21.42 -30.22 6.39
CA ALA A 87 -21.44 -30.21 7.85
C ALA A 87 -21.84 -31.59 8.35
N ALA A 88 -21.16 -32.07 9.38
CA ALA A 88 -21.55 -33.25 10.15
C ALA A 88 -21.55 -32.88 11.63
N VAL A 89 -22.57 -33.30 12.37
CA VAL A 89 -22.69 -33.04 13.80
C VAL A 89 -23.13 -34.31 14.50
N ASP A 90 -22.42 -34.68 15.57
CA ASP A 90 -22.71 -35.90 16.33
C ASP A 90 -24.01 -35.78 17.12
N ARG A 91 -24.21 -34.64 17.80
CA ARG A 91 -25.47 -34.32 18.50
C ARG A 91 -25.78 -32.83 18.42
N ILE A 92 -27.04 -32.51 18.15
CA ILE A 92 -27.60 -31.17 18.29
C ILE A 92 -28.77 -31.25 19.28
N ALA A 93 -28.70 -30.51 20.38
CA ALA A 93 -29.81 -30.38 21.33
C ALA A 93 -30.33 -28.94 21.35
N VAL A 94 -31.63 -28.76 21.21
CA VAL A 94 -32.28 -27.44 21.15
C VAL A 94 -33.48 -27.42 22.08
N ARG A 95 -33.58 -26.37 22.92
CA ARG A 95 -34.83 -26.01 23.61
C ARG A 95 -35.40 -24.74 22.99
N ILE A 96 -36.72 -24.63 22.92
CA ILE A 96 -37.42 -23.45 22.34
C ILE A 96 -38.50 -22.98 23.30
N LYS A 97 -38.59 -21.68 23.62
CA LYS A 97 -39.72 -21.16 24.42
C LYS A 97 -40.99 -21.02 23.58
N LEU A 98 -42.08 -21.70 23.96
CA LEU A 98 -43.33 -21.68 23.18
C LEU A 98 -44.09 -20.36 23.27
N LEU A 99 -44.24 -19.78 24.47
CA LEU A 99 -45.02 -18.54 24.64
C LEU A 99 -44.45 -17.34 23.85
N PRO A 100 -43.13 -17.07 23.85
CA PRO A 100 -42.53 -16.05 22.99
C PRO A 100 -42.65 -16.40 21.50
N LEU A 101 -42.54 -17.69 21.13
CA LEU A 101 -42.66 -18.13 19.74
C LEU A 101 -44.03 -17.79 19.14
N LEU A 102 -45.12 -17.92 19.93
CA LEU A 102 -46.47 -17.50 19.53
C LEU A 102 -46.60 -15.99 19.31
N ARG A 103 -45.69 -15.18 19.89
CA ARG A 103 -45.59 -13.73 19.67
C ARG A 103 -44.59 -13.36 18.57
N GLY A 104 -44.02 -14.35 17.87
CA GLY A 104 -43.02 -14.15 16.83
C GLY A 104 -41.58 -13.99 17.33
N GLU A 105 -41.32 -14.18 18.63
CA GLU A 105 -39.98 -14.09 19.22
C GLU A 105 -39.37 -15.49 19.38
N VAL A 106 -38.34 -15.81 18.59
CA VAL A 106 -37.61 -17.08 18.69
C VAL A 106 -36.53 -16.96 19.77
N ILE A 107 -36.73 -17.64 20.90
CA ILE A 107 -35.78 -17.70 22.02
C ILE A 107 -35.41 -19.16 22.27
N LEU A 108 -34.12 -19.45 22.28
CA LEU A 108 -33.56 -20.77 22.54
C LEU A 108 -32.94 -20.82 23.95
N PRO A 109 -33.61 -21.43 24.96
CA PRO A 109 -33.00 -21.63 26.27
C PRO A 109 -31.71 -22.44 26.24
N LEU A 110 -31.60 -23.37 25.29
CA LEU A 110 -30.47 -24.27 25.14
C LEU A 110 -30.17 -24.51 23.66
N LEU A 111 -28.89 -24.42 23.30
CA LEU A 111 -28.34 -24.90 22.04
C LEU A 111 -26.99 -25.55 22.32
N VAL A 112 -26.94 -26.88 22.23
CA VAL A 112 -25.71 -27.68 22.35
C VAL A 112 -25.40 -28.29 21.01
N VAL A 113 -24.14 -28.17 20.59
CA VAL A 113 -23.63 -28.73 19.35
C VAL A 113 -22.37 -29.53 19.68
N ASP A 114 -22.48 -30.86 19.66
CA ASP A 114 -21.40 -31.78 19.99
C ASP A 114 -20.65 -32.21 18.72
N LYS A 115 -19.33 -31.99 18.72
CA LYS A 115 -18.37 -32.33 17.67
C LYS A 115 -18.81 -31.92 16.26
N PRO A 116 -19.20 -30.65 16.00
CA PRO A 116 -19.52 -30.23 14.66
C PRO A 116 -18.25 -30.19 13.77
N ASP A 117 -18.23 -30.94 12.66
CA ASP A 117 -17.24 -30.82 11.58
C ASP A 117 -17.85 -30.01 10.42
N VAL A 118 -17.40 -28.77 10.24
CA VAL A 118 -17.91 -27.85 9.22
C VAL A 118 -16.83 -27.55 8.17
N ARG A 119 -17.19 -27.75 6.90
CA ARG A 119 -16.35 -27.55 5.73
C ARG A 119 -16.93 -26.47 4.85
N LEU A 120 -16.29 -25.31 4.86
CA LEU A 120 -16.66 -24.14 4.07
C LEU A 120 -15.71 -24.00 2.88
N LEU A 121 -16.25 -23.99 1.67
CA LEU A 121 -15.48 -23.84 0.43
C LEU A 121 -16.02 -22.68 -0.41
N ARG A 122 -15.13 -21.79 -0.83
CA ARG A 122 -15.35 -20.85 -1.92
C ARG A 122 -14.37 -21.13 -3.07
N ASP A 123 -14.90 -21.36 -4.26
CA ASP A 123 -14.09 -21.60 -5.45
C ASP A 123 -13.52 -20.29 -6.05
N ALA A 124 -12.67 -20.42 -7.07
CA ALA A 124 -12.05 -19.27 -7.74
C ALA A 124 -13.08 -18.34 -8.44
N SER A 125 -14.24 -18.87 -8.84
CA SER A 125 -15.34 -18.09 -9.43
C SER A 125 -16.12 -17.29 -8.37
N GLY A 126 -15.93 -17.62 -7.09
CA GLY A 126 -16.61 -16.98 -5.96
C GLY A 126 -17.87 -17.70 -5.49
N ARG A 127 -18.21 -18.87 -6.05
CA ARG A 127 -19.30 -19.72 -5.53
C ARG A 127 -18.89 -20.25 -4.17
N ALA A 128 -19.79 -20.16 -3.21
CA ALA A 128 -19.53 -20.57 -1.83
C ALA A 128 -20.57 -21.60 -1.37
N ASN A 129 -20.12 -22.69 -0.76
CA ASN A 129 -21.00 -23.79 -0.40
C ASN A 129 -21.98 -23.46 0.74
N TRP A 130 -21.72 -22.39 1.50
CA TRP A 130 -22.57 -21.84 2.57
C TRP A 130 -23.58 -20.79 2.12
N VAL A 131 -23.67 -20.51 0.82
CA VAL A 131 -24.76 -19.72 0.25
C VAL A 131 -25.90 -20.66 -0.07
N PHE A 132 -26.99 -20.53 0.68
CA PHE A 132 -28.22 -21.29 0.51
C PHE A 132 -29.24 -20.46 -0.28
N GLY A 133 -30.06 -21.10 -1.11
CA GLY A 133 -31.07 -20.43 -1.93
C GLY A 133 -30.51 -19.81 -3.23
N ASP A 134 -31.10 -18.69 -3.68
CA ASP A 134 -30.72 -18.01 -4.94
C ASP A 134 -29.31 -17.40 -4.83
N PRO A 135 -28.32 -17.87 -5.63
CA PRO A 135 -26.96 -17.33 -5.64
C PRO A 135 -26.86 -15.86 -6.03
N LYS A 136 -27.91 -15.30 -6.67
CA LYS A 136 -27.98 -13.89 -7.09
C LYS A 136 -28.54 -12.98 -6.00
N ALA A 137 -29.13 -13.53 -4.94
CA ALA A 137 -29.65 -12.74 -3.85
C ALA A 137 -28.51 -12.05 -3.07
N PRO A 138 -28.66 -10.78 -2.64
CA PRO A 138 -27.62 -10.09 -1.90
C PRO A 138 -27.34 -10.78 -0.56
N PRO A 139 -26.06 -10.89 -0.14
CA PRO A 139 -25.68 -11.57 1.09
C PRO A 139 -26.31 -10.86 2.29
N ARG A 140 -27.12 -11.61 3.06
CA ARG A 140 -27.77 -11.11 4.29
C ARG A 140 -26.85 -11.32 5.50
N PRO A 141 -26.79 -10.37 6.45
CA PRO A 141 -26.09 -10.59 7.71
C PRO A 141 -26.65 -11.82 8.44
N LEU A 142 -25.76 -12.60 9.08
CA LEU A 142 -26.18 -13.71 9.93
C LEU A 142 -26.93 -13.16 11.14
N LYS A 143 -28.20 -13.57 11.28
CA LYS A 143 -29.05 -13.26 12.43
C LYS A 143 -29.44 -14.57 13.09
N LEU A 144 -28.84 -14.87 14.24
CA LEU A 144 -29.24 -16.03 15.04
C LEU A 144 -30.31 -15.61 16.06
N PRO A 145 -31.20 -16.52 16.47
CA PRO A 145 -32.13 -16.26 17.57
C PRO A 145 -31.39 -16.01 18.89
N ALA A 146 -32.08 -15.46 19.88
CA ALA A 146 -31.49 -15.26 21.21
C ALA A 146 -31.28 -16.62 21.89
N ILE A 147 -30.01 -16.96 22.16
CA ILE A 147 -29.61 -18.22 22.81
C ILE A 147 -29.17 -17.94 24.25
N GLN A 148 -29.80 -18.59 25.23
CA GLN A 148 -29.51 -18.38 26.66
C GLN A 148 -28.41 -19.29 27.20
N HIS A 149 -28.17 -20.44 26.56
CA HIS A 149 -27.08 -21.35 26.87
C HIS A 149 -26.56 -21.94 25.56
N PHE A 150 -25.35 -21.54 25.16
CA PHE A 150 -24.73 -21.92 23.89
C PHE A 150 -23.43 -22.69 24.12
N VAL A 151 -23.44 -23.97 23.77
CA VAL A 151 -22.28 -24.87 23.96
C VAL A 151 -21.88 -25.49 22.64
N ILE A 152 -20.60 -25.38 22.31
CA ILE A 152 -19.94 -26.12 21.23
C ILE A 152 -18.85 -26.96 21.87
N ASN A 153 -19.00 -28.29 21.80
CA ASN A 153 -18.00 -29.23 22.28
C ASN A 153 -17.15 -29.70 21.10
N ASP A 154 -15.84 -29.44 21.13
CA ASP A 154 -14.84 -29.92 20.16
C ASP A 154 -15.23 -29.74 18.69
N GLY A 155 -15.70 -28.55 18.30
CA GLY A 155 -16.02 -28.26 16.91
C GLY A 155 -14.77 -28.19 16.05
N ALA A 156 -14.82 -28.75 14.84
CA ALA A 156 -13.81 -28.63 13.81
C ALA A 156 -14.32 -27.71 12.67
N LEU A 157 -13.49 -26.76 12.26
CA LEU A 157 -13.80 -25.86 11.15
C LEU A 157 -12.67 -25.88 10.13
N ARG A 158 -13.07 -26.11 8.88
CA ARG A 158 -12.22 -26.00 7.70
C ARG A 158 -12.81 -24.95 6.77
N TYR A 159 -12.03 -23.95 6.42
CA TYR A 159 -12.44 -22.89 5.50
C TYR A 159 -11.39 -22.70 4.40
N ASP A 160 -11.78 -22.98 3.15
CA ASP A 160 -10.97 -22.83 1.95
C ASP A 160 -11.62 -21.76 1.04
N ASP A 161 -10.98 -20.60 0.90
CA ASP A 161 -11.36 -19.54 -0.03
C ASP A 161 -10.28 -19.38 -1.10
N ARG A 162 -10.50 -20.05 -2.22
CA ARG A 162 -9.57 -20.07 -3.37
C ARG A 162 -9.52 -18.75 -4.12
N ARG A 163 -10.51 -17.88 -3.94
CA ARG A 163 -10.54 -16.55 -4.55
C ARG A 163 -9.65 -15.56 -3.80
N ARG A 164 -9.51 -15.73 -2.47
CA ARG A 164 -8.69 -14.87 -1.61
C ARG A 164 -7.41 -15.54 -1.11
N ASP A 165 -7.17 -16.78 -1.53
CA ASP A 165 -6.05 -17.62 -1.08
C ASP A 165 -6.02 -17.76 0.45
N ILE A 166 -7.18 -18.13 1.02
CA ILE A 166 -7.33 -18.34 2.46
C ILE A 166 -7.57 -19.82 2.72
N PHE A 167 -6.76 -20.41 3.58
CA PHE A 167 -6.94 -21.75 4.10
C PHE A 167 -6.87 -21.71 5.62
N PHE A 168 -7.97 -22.05 6.26
CA PHE A 168 -8.09 -22.17 7.71
C PHE A 168 -8.45 -23.60 8.10
N LEU A 169 -7.74 -24.11 9.09
CA LEU A 169 -8.02 -25.38 9.75
C LEU A 169 -7.90 -25.17 11.26
N GLY A 170 -8.94 -25.47 12.01
CA GLY A 170 -8.92 -25.28 13.44
C GLY A 170 -10.09 -25.89 14.17
N THR A 171 -10.10 -25.69 15.47
CA THR A 171 -11.18 -26.07 16.37
C THR A 171 -11.86 -24.85 16.96
N VAL A 172 -13.12 -25.02 17.35
CA VAL A 172 -13.96 -24.00 18.00
C VAL A 172 -14.70 -24.67 19.16
N SER A 173 -14.70 -24.03 20.32
CA SER A 173 -15.47 -24.45 21.49
C SER A 173 -16.12 -23.27 22.18
N SER A 174 -17.26 -23.49 22.84
CA SER A 174 -17.92 -22.48 23.65
C SER A 174 -18.48 -23.05 24.94
N ASN A 175 -18.43 -22.27 26.01
CA ASN A 175 -19.03 -22.63 27.30
C ASN A 175 -19.40 -21.38 28.12
N GLU A 176 -20.13 -21.62 29.21
CA GLU A 176 -20.37 -20.64 30.27
C GLU A 176 -19.46 -21.00 31.45
N GLN A 177 -18.54 -20.11 31.82
CA GLN A 177 -17.65 -20.31 32.96
C GLN A 177 -18.20 -19.57 34.18
N ALA A 178 -18.30 -20.24 35.32
CA ALA A 178 -18.62 -19.59 36.58
C ALA A 178 -17.47 -18.64 36.97
N THR A 179 -17.77 -17.37 37.17
CA THR A 179 -16.84 -16.38 37.72
C THR A 179 -16.93 -16.38 39.25
N GLY A 180 -15.84 -16.04 39.95
CA GLY A 180 -15.78 -16.03 41.42
C GLY A 180 -16.76 -15.05 42.11
N ASP A 181 -17.45 -14.21 41.34
CA ASP A 181 -18.52 -13.31 41.79
C ASP A 181 -19.94 -13.86 41.53
N GLY A 182 -20.07 -15.12 41.08
CA GLY A 182 -21.33 -15.82 40.87
C GLY A 182 -22.12 -15.42 39.62
N ARG A 183 -21.58 -14.56 38.75
CA ARG A 183 -22.33 -13.98 37.60
C ARG A 183 -22.19 -14.76 36.29
N GLY A 184 -21.19 -15.63 36.16
CA GLY A 184 -20.96 -16.42 34.95
C GLY A 184 -20.46 -15.58 33.77
N ARG A 185 -19.69 -16.18 32.85
CA ARG A 185 -19.16 -15.53 31.65
C ARG A 185 -19.20 -16.48 30.46
N PHE A 186 -19.76 -16.00 29.34
CA PHE A 186 -19.67 -16.70 28.07
C PHE A 186 -18.24 -16.65 27.53
N VAL A 187 -17.72 -17.79 27.08
CA VAL A 187 -16.41 -17.89 26.43
C VAL A 187 -16.56 -18.68 25.13
N LEU A 188 -16.01 -18.14 24.05
CA LEU A 188 -15.84 -18.78 22.74
C LEU A 188 -14.36 -18.78 22.41
N GLU A 189 -13.78 -19.97 22.25
CA GLU A 189 -12.38 -20.16 21.88
C GLU A 189 -12.28 -20.75 20.48
N GLY A 190 -11.29 -20.31 19.72
CA GLY A 190 -10.90 -20.90 18.45
C GLY A 190 -9.39 -21.03 18.36
N LYS A 191 -8.89 -22.17 17.93
CA LYS A 191 -7.45 -22.45 17.78
C LYS A 191 -7.19 -23.14 16.46
N GLY A 192 -6.06 -22.89 15.80
CA GLY A 192 -5.76 -23.56 14.53
C GLY A 192 -4.65 -22.88 13.75
N GLN A 193 -4.76 -22.96 12.43
CA GLN A 193 -3.84 -22.35 11.49
C GLN A 193 -4.60 -21.60 10.40
N LEU A 194 -4.15 -20.40 10.06
CA LEU A 194 -4.61 -19.58 8.94
C LEU A 194 -3.43 -19.38 7.98
N ASN A 195 -3.53 -19.89 6.75
CA ASN A 195 -2.45 -19.86 5.76
C ASN A 195 -1.12 -20.39 6.32
N ARG A 196 -1.18 -21.50 7.08
CA ARG A 196 -0.07 -22.13 7.83
C ARG A 196 0.49 -21.32 9.01
N ALA A 197 0.00 -20.11 9.25
CA ALA A 197 0.37 -19.34 10.43
C ALA A 197 -0.52 -19.72 11.63
N PRO A 198 0.00 -19.75 12.87
CA PRO A 198 -0.80 -20.00 14.05
C PRO A 198 -1.97 -19.02 14.18
N PHE A 199 -3.14 -19.56 14.57
CA PHE A 199 -4.35 -18.81 14.83
C PHE A 199 -4.88 -19.12 16.23
N ALA A 200 -5.23 -18.08 16.97
CA ALA A 200 -5.94 -18.17 18.24
C ALA A 200 -6.96 -17.03 18.35
N ALA A 201 -8.18 -17.35 18.78
CA ALA A 201 -9.23 -16.38 19.06
C ALA A 201 -9.89 -16.72 20.39
N VAL A 202 -10.09 -15.71 21.22
CA VAL A 202 -10.85 -15.83 22.46
C VAL A 202 -11.83 -14.66 22.49
N VAL A 203 -13.12 -14.96 22.53
CA VAL A 203 -14.19 -13.99 22.68
C VAL A 203 -14.90 -14.29 23.99
N THR A 204 -15.03 -13.28 24.84
CA THR A 204 -15.72 -13.39 26.13
C THR A 204 -16.85 -12.38 26.17
N GLY A 205 -18.01 -12.77 26.71
CA GLY A 205 -19.16 -11.87 26.85
C GLY A 205 -19.79 -11.97 28.22
N GLY A 206 -20.81 -11.15 28.48
CA GLY A 206 -21.64 -11.31 29.69
C GLY A 206 -22.33 -12.68 29.73
N PRO A 207 -22.92 -13.08 30.87
CA PRO A 207 -23.69 -14.32 30.93
C PRO A 207 -24.83 -14.29 29.90
N LEU A 208 -25.03 -15.40 29.18
CA LEU A 208 -26.18 -15.55 28.27
C LEU A 208 -27.49 -15.85 29.03
N LEU A 209 -27.38 -16.23 30.31
CA LEU A 209 -28.53 -16.45 31.17
C LEU A 209 -29.40 -15.18 31.23
N ASN A 210 -30.68 -15.31 30.87
CA ASN A 210 -31.63 -14.21 30.75
C ASN A 210 -31.32 -13.15 29.66
N ILE A 211 -30.57 -13.53 28.62
CA ILE A 211 -30.34 -12.63 27.48
C ILE A 211 -31.66 -12.18 26.85
N SER A 212 -31.77 -10.87 26.59
CA SER A 212 -32.95 -10.24 26.00
C SER A 212 -32.62 -9.72 24.61
N PRO A 213 -33.44 -10.00 23.58
CA PRO A 213 -33.23 -9.50 22.22
C PRO A 213 -33.14 -7.96 22.11
N ARG A 214 -33.60 -7.24 23.13
CA ARG A 214 -33.69 -5.77 23.16
C ARG A 214 -32.54 -5.07 23.89
N ARG A 215 -31.66 -5.82 24.57
CA ARG A 215 -30.55 -5.26 25.35
C ARG A 215 -29.21 -5.51 24.65
N PRO A 216 -28.35 -4.49 24.47
CA PRO A 216 -27.02 -4.69 23.91
C PRO A 216 -26.21 -5.72 24.72
N TYR A 217 -25.45 -6.55 24.02
CA TYR A 217 -24.64 -7.61 24.62
C TYR A 217 -23.16 -7.25 24.60
N PRO A 218 -22.48 -7.11 25.75
CA PRO A 218 -21.08 -6.74 25.81
C PRO A 218 -20.18 -7.91 25.39
N PHE A 219 -19.05 -7.60 24.75
CA PHE A 219 -18.02 -8.57 24.43
C PHE A 219 -16.62 -7.96 24.54
N ASP A 220 -15.66 -8.81 24.89
CA ASP A 220 -14.23 -8.61 24.71
C ASP A 220 -13.72 -9.68 23.75
N ALA A 221 -12.88 -9.33 22.79
CA ALA A 221 -12.31 -10.25 21.82
C ALA A 221 -10.81 -10.04 21.69
N ARG A 222 -10.06 -11.14 21.69
CA ARG A 222 -8.64 -11.20 21.38
C ARG A 222 -8.45 -12.18 20.23
N VAL A 223 -7.91 -11.71 19.12
CA VAL A 223 -7.62 -12.53 17.94
C VAL A 223 -6.15 -12.37 17.58
N GLU A 224 -5.49 -13.49 17.35
CA GLU A 224 -4.11 -13.58 16.88
C GLU A 224 -4.10 -14.45 15.62
N ALA A 225 -3.63 -13.89 14.51
CA ALA A 225 -3.57 -14.54 13.21
C ALA A 225 -2.20 -14.25 12.59
N GLY A 226 -1.25 -15.16 12.75
CA GLY A 226 0.15 -14.93 12.41
C GLY A 226 0.72 -13.73 13.16
N SER A 227 1.19 -12.70 12.43
CA SER A 227 1.69 -11.47 13.06
C SER A 227 0.61 -10.45 13.40
N THR A 228 -0.65 -10.66 12.95
CA THR A 228 -1.75 -9.75 13.21
C THR A 228 -2.39 -10.05 14.56
N ARG A 229 -2.52 -9.04 15.41
CA ARG A 229 -3.21 -9.09 16.70
C ARG A 229 -4.34 -8.06 16.71
N VAL A 230 -5.53 -8.49 17.11
CA VAL A 230 -6.72 -7.65 17.29
C VAL A 230 -7.19 -7.78 18.73
N LEU A 231 -7.37 -6.64 19.38
CA LEU A 231 -8.04 -6.51 20.66
C LEU A 231 -9.29 -5.67 20.44
N ALA A 232 -10.46 -6.16 20.83
CA ALA A 232 -11.71 -5.43 20.72
C ALA A 232 -12.48 -5.52 22.03
N LYS A 233 -13.03 -4.39 22.48
CA LYS A 233 -13.94 -4.31 23.62
C LYS A 233 -15.15 -3.51 23.21
N GLY A 234 -16.33 -4.10 23.27
CA GLY A 234 -17.50 -3.51 22.66
C GLY A 234 -18.81 -4.14 23.07
N ARG A 235 -19.83 -3.88 22.25
CA ARG A 235 -21.16 -4.43 22.41
C ARG A 235 -21.77 -4.74 21.04
N VAL A 236 -22.50 -5.84 20.97
CA VAL A 236 -23.41 -6.10 19.85
C VAL A 236 -24.73 -5.40 20.16
N THR A 237 -25.25 -4.62 19.22
CA THR A 237 -26.43 -3.76 19.48
C THR A 237 -27.69 -4.58 19.79
N ARG A 238 -27.82 -5.74 19.15
CA ARG A 238 -28.77 -6.80 19.50
C ARG A 238 -28.02 -8.12 19.64
N PRO A 239 -28.32 -8.93 20.66
CA PRO A 239 -27.69 -10.24 20.81
C PRO A 239 -27.80 -11.05 19.52
N PHE A 240 -26.67 -11.65 19.10
CA PHE A 240 -26.57 -12.48 17.92
C PHE A 240 -26.91 -11.81 16.55
N ASP A 241 -27.04 -10.48 16.50
CA ASP A 241 -27.00 -9.68 15.26
C ASP A 241 -25.56 -9.21 14.99
N LEU A 242 -24.71 -10.13 14.51
CA LEU A 242 -23.29 -9.87 14.27
C LEU A 242 -23.03 -8.84 13.15
N GLY A 243 -24.08 -8.44 12.43
CA GLY A 243 -24.05 -7.35 11.46
C GLY A 243 -23.97 -5.97 12.12
N ARG A 244 -24.18 -5.85 13.43
CA ARG A 244 -24.26 -4.56 14.11
C ARG A 244 -23.54 -4.54 15.46
N PHE A 245 -22.36 -3.94 15.49
CA PHE A 245 -21.59 -3.79 16.72
C PHE A 245 -20.93 -2.42 16.82
N ASP A 246 -20.56 -2.09 18.04
CA ASP A 246 -19.81 -0.90 18.42
C ASP A 246 -18.67 -1.36 19.35
N ALA A 247 -17.42 -1.07 18.99
CA ALA A 247 -16.26 -1.55 19.74
C ALA A 247 -15.08 -0.58 19.70
N GLN A 248 -14.38 -0.46 20.82
CA GLN A 248 -13.01 0.04 20.82
C GLN A 248 -12.09 -1.07 20.33
N VAL A 249 -11.32 -0.80 19.28
CA VAL A 249 -10.45 -1.79 18.64
C VAL A 249 -9.01 -1.31 18.65
N THR A 250 -8.08 -2.22 18.91
CA THR A 250 -6.64 -2.06 18.66
C THR A 250 -6.21 -3.17 17.71
N VAL A 251 -5.62 -2.80 16.58
CA VAL A 251 -5.06 -3.71 15.58
C VAL A 251 -3.57 -3.45 15.49
N SER A 252 -2.76 -4.50 15.56
CA SER A 252 -1.32 -4.41 15.29
C SER A 252 -0.87 -5.56 14.41
N GLY A 253 0.18 -5.34 13.63
CA GLY A 253 0.73 -6.35 12.74
C GLY A 253 2.06 -5.93 12.14
N ALA A 254 2.68 -6.85 11.41
CA ALA A 254 3.96 -6.59 10.74
C ALA A 254 3.81 -5.76 9.43
N ASP A 255 2.63 -5.82 8.79
CA ASP A 255 2.37 -5.23 7.48
C ASP A 255 0.84 -5.14 7.23
N LEU A 256 0.33 -3.97 6.85
CA LEU A 256 -1.09 -3.76 6.54
C LEU A 256 -1.57 -4.58 5.33
N ASN A 257 -0.71 -4.89 4.36
CA ASN A 257 -1.05 -5.68 3.18
C ASN A 257 -1.60 -7.07 3.54
N ARG A 258 -1.14 -7.63 4.67
CA ARG A 258 -1.58 -8.95 5.18
C ARG A 258 -3.05 -8.98 5.60
N LEU A 259 -3.65 -7.81 5.88
CA LEU A 259 -5.06 -7.71 6.19
C LEU A 259 -5.97 -8.01 4.99
N TYR A 260 -5.43 -8.10 3.77
CA TYR A 260 -6.19 -8.46 2.58
C TYR A 260 -6.91 -9.80 2.74
N ALA A 261 -6.23 -10.82 3.30
CA ALA A 261 -6.83 -12.13 3.53
C ALA A 261 -8.03 -12.06 4.49
N LEU A 262 -7.95 -11.24 5.54
CA LEU A 262 -9.01 -11.14 6.56
C LEU A 262 -10.16 -10.25 6.11
N THR A 263 -9.86 -9.12 5.47
CA THR A 263 -10.82 -8.05 5.21
C THR A 263 -11.26 -7.99 3.76
N GLY A 264 -10.42 -8.41 2.81
CA GLY A 264 -10.59 -8.17 1.38
C GLY A 264 -10.25 -6.75 0.92
N LEU A 265 -9.71 -5.89 1.79
CA LEU A 265 -9.24 -4.55 1.44
C LEU A 265 -7.79 -4.60 0.95
N ALA A 266 -7.51 -4.03 -0.23
CA ALA A 266 -6.17 -3.94 -0.80
C ALA A 266 -5.38 -2.80 -0.13
N LEU A 267 -4.91 -3.05 1.08
CA LEU A 267 -4.04 -2.12 1.81
C LEU A 267 -2.58 -2.24 1.31
N PRO A 268 -1.80 -1.14 1.37
CA PRO A 268 -0.44 -1.14 0.87
C PRO A 268 0.51 -1.92 1.80
N ASN A 269 1.70 -2.23 1.30
CA ASN A 269 2.78 -2.75 2.13
C ASN A 269 3.25 -1.65 3.09
N THR A 270 3.45 -1.98 4.36
CA THR A 270 3.94 -1.04 5.36
C THR A 270 4.94 -1.68 6.32
N PRO A 271 5.75 -0.88 7.05
CA PRO A 271 6.35 -1.31 8.30
C PRO A 271 5.33 -1.76 9.35
N PRO A 272 5.80 -2.35 10.47
CA PRO A 272 4.94 -2.76 11.57
C PRO A 272 4.04 -1.63 12.03
N TYR A 273 2.78 -1.94 12.28
CA TYR A 273 1.78 -0.95 12.64
C TYR A 273 1.09 -1.31 13.94
N ARG A 274 0.60 -0.29 14.64
CA ARG A 274 -0.30 -0.42 15.78
C ARG A 274 -1.26 0.75 15.77
N ILE A 275 -2.54 0.44 15.55
CA ILE A 275 -3.61 1.42 15.36
C ILE A 275 -4.72 1.10 16.32
N ASN A 276 -5.29 2.11 16.95
CA ASN A 276 -6.45 2.01 17.82
C ASN A 276 -7.53 3.02 17.41
N GLY A 277 -8.78 2.73 17.74
CA GLY A 277 -9.89 3.64 17.51
C GLY A 277 -11.23 2.99 17.81
N HIS A 278 -12.31 3.66 17.41
CA HIS A 278 -13.67 3.20 17.65
C HIS A 278 -14.30 2.69 16.35
N LEU A 279 -14.54 1.39 16.28
CA LEU A 279 -15.11 0.69 15.12
C LEU A 279 -16.60 0.44 15.35
N THR A 280 -17.43 0.97 14.45
CA THR A 280 -18.86 0.66 14.37
C THR A 280 -19.17 -0.07 13.08
N ARG A 281 -19.99 -1.11 13.15
CA ARG A 281 -20.50 -1.83 11.99
C ARG A 281 -22.01 -1.66 11.92
N ASP A 282 -22.53 -1.33 10.75
CA ASP A 282 -23.94 -1.47 10.40
C ASP A 282 -24.09 -2.18 9.05
N GLY A 283 -24.39 -3.48 9.12
CA GLY A 283 -24.49 -4.35 7.96
C GLY A 283 -23.15 -4.49 7.23
N GLN A 284 -23.04 -3.82 6.09
CA GLN A 284 -21.85 -3.82 5.23
C GLN A 284 -20.97 -2.57 5.40
N ARG A 285 -21.45 -1.56 6.14
CA ARG A 285 -20.68 -0.35 6.44
C ARG A 285 -19.89 -0.52 7.73
N PHE A 286 -18.60 -0.19 7.68
CA PHE A 286 -17.69 -0.18 8.80
C PHE A 286 -17.13 1.23 8.93
N ASP A 287 -17.37 1.91 10.05
CA ASP A 287 -16.83 3.23 10.34
C ASP A 287 -15.80 3.11 11.47
N PHE A 288 -14.56 3.52 11.21
CA PHE A 288 -13.46 3.49 12.16
C PHE A 288 -13.08 4.94 12.50
N ARG A 289 -13.62 5.42 13.62
CA ARG A 289 -13.52 6.81 14.06
C ARG A 289 -12.43 7.00 15.11
N LYS A 290 -11.90 8.22 15.20
CA LYS A 290 -10.85 8.59 16.17
C LYS A 290 -9.67 7.61 16.10
N LEU A 291 -9.30 7.25 14.87
CA LEU A 291 -8.13 6.42 14.61
C LEU A 291 -6.90 7.18 15.11
N THR A 292 -6.08 6.52 15.92
CA THR A 292 -4.74 6.99 16.30
C THR A 292 -3.79 5.80 16.37
N GLY A 293 -2.49 6.04 16.16
CA GLY A 293 -1.51 4.97 16.22
C GLY A 293 -0.19 5.31 15.54
N ARG A 294 0.53 4.27 15.16
CA ARG A 294 1.78 4.35 14.38
C ARG A 294 1.82 3.33 13.26
N VAL A 295 2.56 3.69 12.22
CA VAL A 295 2.98 2.81 11.12
C VAL A 295 4.48 3.05 10.97
N GLY A 296 5.29 2.05 11.31
CA GLY A 296 6.72 2.26 11.54
C GLY A 296 6.97 3.29 12.63
N ASP A 297 7.78 4.28 12.32
CA ASP A 297 8.17 5.37 13.21
C ASP A 297 7.31 6.64 13.02
N SER A 298 6.37 6.60 12.07
CA SER A 298 5.38 7.64 11.77
C SER A 298 4.13 7.54 12.66
N ASP A 299 3.66 8.67 13.18
CA ASP A 299 2.34 8.74 13.81
C ASP A 299 1.22 8.84 12.77
N VAL A 300 0.04 8.29 13.06
CA VAL A 300 -1.13 8.40 12.20
C VAL A 300 -2.38 8.65 13.03
N ALA A 301 -3.24 9.54 12.56
CA ALA A 301 -4.54 9.80 13.14
C ALA A 301 -5.58 10.16 12.05
N GLY A 302 -6.86 9.95 12.32
CA GLY A 302 -7.91 10.32 11.38
C GLY A 302 -9.19 9.52 11.54
N ASP A 303 -9.95 9.43 10.46
CA ASP A 303 -11.17 8.65 10.36
C ASP A 303 -11.18 7.91 9.02
N LEU A 304 -11.73 6.70 9.00
CA LEU A 304 -11.97 5.96 7.77
C LEU A 304 -13.29 5.22 7.81
N PHE A 305 -13.89 4.96 6.67
CA PHE A 305 -14.97 4.01 6.53
C PHE A 305 -14.77 3.08 5.34
N ALA A 306 -15.36 1.89 5.43
CA ALA A 306 -15.37 0.91 4.37
C ALA A 306 -16.79 0.40 4.10
N LEU A 307 -17.12 0.25 2.82
CA LEU A 307 -18.33 -0.42 2.35
C LEU A 307 -17.93 -1.78 1.78
N MET A 308 -18.29 -2.83 2.49
CA MET A 308 -18.02 -4.22 2.14
C MET A 308 -19.17 -4.82 1.33
N GLY A 309 -19.09 -6.09 0.95
CA GLY A 309 -20.20 -6.85 0.34
C GLY A 309 -20.60 -6.46 -1.09
N ARG A 310 -19.92 -5.47 -1.68
CA ARG A 310 -19.98 -5.11 -3.10
C ARG A 310 -19.00 -5.95 -3.92
N GLN A 311 -19.14 -5.95 -5.25
CA GLN A 311 -18.17 -6.60 -6.15
C GLN A 311 -16.75 -6.06 -5.96
N ARG A 312 -16.63 -4.74 -5.75
CA ARG A 312 -15.42 -4.05 -5.30
C ARG A 312 -15.72 -3.33 -3.98
N PRO A 313 -15.04 -3.66 -2.86
CA PRO A 313 -15.15 -2.88 -1.65
C PRO A 313 -14.76 -1.42 -1.91
N TYR A 314 -15.38 -0.50 -1.17
CA TYR A 314 -15.02 0.93 -1.21
C TYR A 314 -14.43 1.35 0.13
N LEU A 315 -13.29 2.04 0.11
CA LEU A 315 -12.66 2.59 1.31
C LEU A 315 -12.47 4.10 1.17
N GLU A 316 -12.90 4.86 2.17
CA GLU A 316 -12.64 6.29 2.24
C GLU A 316 -11.95 6.66 3.55
N ALA A 317 -10.90 7.47 3.49
CA ALA A 317 -10.12 7.84 4.66
C ALA A 317 -9.62 9.29 4.60
N ASP A 318 -9.62 9.95 5.75
CA ASP A 318 -8.94 11.22 5.99
C ASP A 318 -7.92 11.01 7.10
N LEU A 319 -6.64 10.99 6.72
CA LEU A 319 -5.52 10.60 7.57
C LEU A 319 -4.52 11.74 7.68
N ARG A 320 -3.91 11.87 8.85
CA ARG A 320 -2.86 12.85 9.11
C ARG A 320 -1.77 12.29 9.99
N SER A 321 -0.55 12.77 9.77
CA SER A 321 0.61 12.56 10.63
C SER A 321 1.08 13.90 11.16
N ARG A 322 1.40 13.98 12.45
CA ARG A 322 2.10 15.15 12.99
C ARG A 322 3.58 15.08 12.64
N ARG A 323 4.16 13.88 12.65
CA ARG A 323 5.51 13.55 12.23
C ARG A 323 5.47 12.27 11.39
N LEU A 324 5.79 12.42 10.12
CA LEU A 324 6.03 11.33 9.18
C LEU A 324 7.52 11.05 9.13
N ASP A 325 7.95 9.80 9.22
CA ASP A 325 9.25 9.37 8.73
C ASP A 325 9.15 8.99 7.26
N PHE A 326 10.03 9.55 6.43
CA PHE A 326 9.86 9.47 4.97
C PHE A 326 10.21 8.09 4.41
N ASP A 327 11.05 7.32 5.10
CA ASP A 327 11.36 5.95 4.74
C ASP A 327 10.21 4.96 5.00
N ASP A 328 9.38 5.20 6.02
CA ASP A 328 8.18 4.39 6.29
C ASP A 328 7.23 4.34 5.09
N VAL A 329 7.12 5.46 4.36
CA VAL A 329 6.27 5.57 3.15
C VAL A 329 6.98 5.12 1.88
N GLY A 330 8.30 4.90 1.92
CA GLY A 330 9.06 4.39 0.77
C GLY A 330 8.54 3.03 0.29
N SER A 331 8.13 2.18 1.23
CA SER A 331 7.53 0.87 0.94
C SER A 331 6.24 0.95 0.10
N LEU A 332 5.49 2.06 0.17
CA LEU A 332 4.27 2.30 -0.61
C LEU A 332 4.56 2.42 -2.11
N VAL A 333 5.75 2.90 -2.46
CA VAL A 333 6.22 3.08 -3.85
C VAL A 333 7.29 2.05 -4.24
N GLY A 334 7.48 1.03 -3.42
CA GLY A 334 8.38 -0.10 -3.69
C GLY A 334 9.82 0.07 -3.24
N ALA A 335 10.18 1.18 -2.58
CA ALA A 335 11.53 1.37 -2.06
C ALA A 335 11.87 0.30 -1.00
N ALA A 336 13.17 0.06 -0.78
CA ALA A 336 13.61 -0.81 0.29
C ALA A 336 13.17 -0.25 1.65
N PRO A 337 12.61 -1.06 2.56
CA PRO A 337 12.35 -0.62 3.93
C PRO A 337 13.66 -0.18 4.61
N ALA A 338 13.61 0.89 5.41
CA ALA A 338 14.73 1.22 6.29
C ALA A 338 14.82 0.21 7.44
N THR A 339 16.03 -0.24 7.75
CA THR A 339 16.28 -1.28 8.78
C THR A 339 17.47 -0.96 9.67
N GLY A 340 17.92 0.30 9.66
CA GLY A 340 19.04 0.79 10.44
C GLY A 340 18.77 0.83 11.94
N ARG A 341 19.75 1.30 12.70
CA ARG A 341 19.62 1.47 14.16
C ARG A 341 18.62 2.59 14.44
N GLY A 342 17.49 2.25 15.07
CA GLY A 342 16.40 3.19 15.37
C GLY A 342 15.15 2.95 14.54
N GLU A 343 15.24 2.10 13.50
CA GLU A 343 14.14 1.81 12.57
C GLU A 343 13.22 0.69 13.07
N THR A 344 11.92 0.88 12.93
CA THR A 344 10.91 -0.14 13.19
C THR A 344 10.69 -1.01 11.94
N ALA A 345 11.39 -2.13 11.84
CA ALA A 345 11.27 -3.07 10.72
C ALA A 345 10.98 -4.52 11.14
N SER A 346 10.10 -5.20 10.40
CA SER A 346 9.84 -6.64 10.58
C SER A 346 10.99 -7.52 10.08
N ALA A 347 11.05 -8.77 10.53
CA ALA A 347 12.06 -9.73 10.06
C ALA A 347 12.01 -9.94 8.53
N GLY A 348 10.80 -9.96 7.94
CA GLY A 348 10.63 -10.06 6.49
C GLY A 348 11.18 -8.84 5.75
N GLN A 349 10.96 -7.64 6.30
CA GLN A 349 11.49 -6.41 5.71
C GLN A 349 13.01 -6.33 5.79
N LYS A 350 13.65 -6.89 6.83
CA LYS A 350 15.12 -6.99 6.92
C LYS A 350 15.72 -7.84 5.80
N ILE A 351 15.02 -8.90 5.39
CA ILE A 351 15.42 -9.74 4.26
C ILE A 351 15.17 -9.02 2.94
N GLU A 352 14.02 -8.35 2.79
CA GLU A 352 13.68 -7.58 1.59
C GLU A 352 14.66 -6.41 1.37
N ALA A 353 15.03 -5.71 2.45
CA ALA A 353 15.98 -4.61 2.43
C ALA A 353 17.36 -5.09 1.96
N SER A 354 17.89 -6.20 2.50
CA SER A 354 19.21 -6.71 2.10
C SER A 354 19.24 -7.17 0.64
N GLN A 355 18.16 -7.77 0.14
CA GLN A 355 18.03 -8.15 -1.27
C GLN A 355 18.01 -6.93 -2.20
N ARG A 356 17.29 -5.87 -1.82
CA ARG A 356 17.19 -4.64 -2.62
C ARG A 356 18.45 -3.80 -2.56
N GLU A 357 19.11 -3.73 -1.41
CA GLU A 357 20.38 -3.02 -1.24
C GLU A 357 21.46 -3.57 -2.17
N ALA A 358 21.46 -4.89 -2.43
CA ALA A 358 22.36 -5.53 -3.38
C ALA A 358 22.19 -5.02 -4.83
N THR A 359 21.00 -4.53 -5.21
CA THR A 359 20.75 -4.02 -6.57
C THR A 359 21.12 -2.56 -6.76
N GLN A 360 21.29 -1.79 -5.67
CA GLN A 360 21.64 -0.36 -5.68
C GLN A 360 20.88 0.48 -6.73
N ARG A 361 19.56 0.28 -6.82
CA ARG A 361 18.68 1.04 -7.73
C ARG A 361 18.09 2.27 -7.05
N LEU A 362 18.08 3.42 -7.74
CA LEU A 362 17.33 4.61 -7.37
C LEU A 362 15.83 4.42 -7.64
N LEU A 363 15.48 3.80 -8.77
CA LEU A 363 14.10 3.55 -9.16
C LEU A 363 13.66 2.17 -8.68
N PRO A 364 12.65 2.07 -7.80
CA PRO A 364 12.26 0.78 -7.27
C PRO A 364 11.66 -0.18 -8.32
N ASP A 365 12.05 -1.45 -8.27
CA ASP A 365 11.58 -2.49 -9.18
C ASP A 365 10.50 -3.40 -8.56
N ALA A 366 10.12 -3.17 -7.31
CA ALA A 366 9.05 -3.87 -6.62
C ALA A 366 7.73 -3.79 -7.41
N THR A 367 7.06 -4.94 -7.54
CA THR A 367 5.92 -5.08 -8.43
C THR A 367 4.60 -4.75 -7.74
N LEU A 368 3.80 -3.91 -8.37
CA LEU A 368 2.42 -3.62 -8.01
C LEU A 368 1.53 -4.85 -8.19
N GLN A 369 0.70 -5.14 -7.19
CA GLN A 369 -0.31 -6.20 -7.22
C GLN A 369 -1.54 -5.71 -8.01
N VAL A 370 -1.43 -5.71 -9.33
CA VAL A 370 -2.42 -5.16 -10.28
C VAL A 370 -3.83 -5.71 -10.03
N GLU A 371 -3.95 -6.99 -9.73
CA GLU A 371 -5.21 -7.66 -9.44
C GLU A 371 -5.90 -7.08 -8.21
N ARG A 372 -5.12 -6.73 -7.17
CA ARG A 372 -5.66 -6.12 -5.94
C ARG A 372 -6.07 -4.68 -6.15
N VAL A 373 -5.35 -3.93 -6.99
CA VAL A 373 -5.72 -2.56 -7.40
C VAL A 373 -7.05 -2.57 -8.16
N ARG A 374 -7.30 -3.57 -9.01
CA ARG A 374 -8.57 -3.74 -9.72
C ARG A 374 -9.72 -4.22 -8.82
N ALA A 375 -9.40 -4.83 -7.68
CA ALA A 375 -10.37 -5.49 -6.81
C ALA A 375 -11.09 -4.56 -5.83
N MET A 376 -10.67 -3.29 -5.69
CA MET A 376 -11.32 -2.31 -4.80
C MET A 376 -11.36 -0.90 -5.39
N ASP A 377 -12.24 -0.08 -4.84
CA ASP A 377 -12.29 1.37 -5.08
C ASP A 377 -11.90 2.09 -3.77
N ALA A 378 -11.26 3.26 -3.85
CA ALA A 378 -10.88 4.03 -2.66
C ALA A 378 -10.76 5.54 -2.87
N LYS A 379 -10.88 6.29 -1.78
CA LYS A 379 -10.61 7.74 -1.72
C LYS A 379 -9.88 8.06 -0.42
N VAL A 380 -8.62 8.47 -0.50
CA VAL A 380 -7.78 8.73 0.67
C VAL A 380 -7.21 10.12 0.59
N ARG A 381 -7.42 10.93 1.63
CA ARG A 381 -6.72 12.21 1.82
C ARG A 381 -5.68 12.00 2.92
N TYR A 382 -4.43 12.32 2.62
CA TYR A 382 -3.33 12.18 3.57
C TYR A 382 -2.52 13.48 3.69
N ARG A 383 -2.19 13.87 4.93
CA ARG A 383 -1.38 15.07 5.22
C ARG A 383 -0.35 14.81 6.32
N ALA A 384 0.91 15.16 6.08
CA ALA A 384 1.96 15.19 7.10
C ALA A 384 2.36 16.64 7.42
N LEU A 385 2.28 17.02 8.70
CA LEU A 385 2.58 18.38 9.16
C LEU A 385 4.08 18.66 9.35
N ALA A 386 4.83 17.62 9.70
CA ALA A 386 6.28 17.61 9.75
C ALA A 386 6.78 16.27 9.17
N VAL A 387 7.94 16.31 8.52
CA VAL A 387 8.56 15.13 7.90
C VAL A 387 9.99 15.01 8.40
N ASN A 388 10.36 13.82 8.85
CA ASN A 388 11.73 13.40 9.03
C ASN A 388 12.22 12.80 7.71
N ALA A 389 13.25 13.40 7.13
CA ALA A 389 13.86 12.93 5.89
C ALA A 389 15.33 13.38 5.90
N PRO A 390 16.25 12.62 6.53
CA PRO A 390 17.62 13.08 6.76
C PRO A 390 18.37 13.54 5.50
N ASN A 391 18.04 12.94 4.35
CA ASN A 391 18.70 13.20 3.06
C ASN A 391 17.90 14.14 2.14
N LEU A 392 16.76 14.67 2.58
CA LEU A 392 15.90 15.52 1.77
C LEU A 392 15.26 16.60 2.65
N PRO A 393 15.37 17.90 2.33
CA PRO A 393 14.84 18.98 3.19
C PRO A 393 13.31 19.11 3.13
N LEU A 394 12.60 17.99 3.14
CA LEU A 394 11.16 17.86 3.09
C LEU A 394 10.56 18.27 4.44
N LYS A 395 9.48 19.07 4.40
CA LYS A 395 8.81 19.61 5.58
C LYS A 395 7.37 19.14 5.70
N LYS A 396 6.63 19.08 4.59
CA LYS A 396 5.21 18.70 4.57
C LYS A 396 4.91 17.81 3.38
N VAL A 397 3.92 16.94 3.54
CA VAL A 397 3.36 16.10 2.47
C VAL A 397 1.85 16.27 2.43
N ARG A 398 1.28 16.35 1.23
CA ARG A 398 -0.14 16.21 0.98
C ARG A 398 -0.35 15.30 -0.22
N VAL A 399 -1.17 14.27 -0.05
CA VAL A 399 -1.53 13.32 -1.11
C VAL A 399 -3.04 13.10 -1.07
N ASP A 400 -3.71 13.36 -2.18
CA ASP A 400 -5.09 12.97 -2.39
C ASP A 400 -5.13 11.82 -3.41
N LEU A 401 -5.47 10.63 -2.94
CA LEU A 401 -5.55 9.41 -3.73
C LEU A 401 -7.01 9.09 -4.05
N THR A 402 -7.28 8.77 -5.30
CA THR A 402 -8.52 8.13 -5.75
C THR A 402 -8.17 6.85 -6.49
N LEU A 403 -8.92 5.79 -6.21
CA LEU A 403 -8.85 4.52 -6.92
C LEU A 403 -10.26 4.20 -7.38
N GLU A 404 -10.48 4.20 -8.68
CA GLU A 404 -11.77 3.89 -9.26
C GLU A 404 -11.57 2.94 -10.44
N LYS A 405 -12.21 1.77 -10.40
CA LYS A 405 -12.21 0.80 -11.51
C LYS A 405 -10.79 0.45 -11.97
N GLY A 406 -9.88 0.22 -11.03
CA GLY A 406 -8.48 -0.11 -11.33
C GLY A 406 -7.62 1.07 -11.81
N VAL A 407 -8.13 2.30 -11.76
CA VAL A 407 -7.34 3.50 -12.06
C VAL A 407 -7.03 4.25 -10.77
N LEU A 408 -5.74 4.29 -10.42
CA LEU A 408 -5.21 5.01 -9.26
C LEU A 408 -4.75 6.40 -9.70
N THR A 409 -5.25 7.45 -9.06
CA THR A 409 -4.87 8.85 -9.34
C THR A 409 -4.45 9.53 -8.04
N LEU A 410 -3.26 10.12 -8.04
CA LEU A 410 -2.75 11.02 -7.00
C LEU A 410 -2.87 12.45 -7.52
N ASP A 411 -3.83 13.21 -7.02
CA ASP A 411 -4.15 14.56 -7.50
C ASP A 411 -4.79 15.43 -6.38
N PRO A 412 -4.02 16.32 -5.73
CA PRO A 412 -2.59 16.55 -5.93
C PRO A 412 -1.72 15.52 -5.20
N ILE A 413 -0.52 15.29 -5.74
CA ILE A 413 0.66 14.95 -4.93
C ILE A 413 1.45 16.25 -4.69
N ALA A 414 1.74 16.57 -3.43
CA ALA A 414 2.42 17.81 -3.07
C ALA A 414 3.41 17.60 -1.91
N PHE A 415 4.61 18.15 -2.09
CA PHE A 415 5.72 18.12 -1.14
C PHE A 415 6.25 19.54 -0.97
N THR A 416 6.36 20.00 0.28
CA THR A 416 6.96 21.31 0.59
C THR A 416 8.33 21.10 1.19
N PHE A 417 9.35 21.73 0.61
CA PHE A 417 10.72 21.70 1.10
C PHE A 417 11.00 22.89 2.03
N SER A 418 12.20 22.95 2.62
CA SER A 418 12.66 24.11 3.38
C SER A 418 12.54 25.39 2.57
N ARG A 419 12.82 25.33 1.26
CA ARG A 419 12.50 26.37 0.28
C ARG A 419 11.99 25.72 -1.00
N GLY A 420 10.82 26.15 -1.47
CA GLY A 420 10.19 25.65 -2.69
C GLY A 420 9.21 24.50 -2.45
N ASP A 421 8.49 24.17 -3.51
CA ASP A 421 7.40 23.19 -3.52
C ASP A 421 7.46 22.31 -4.77
N LEU A 422 7.19 21.02 -4.60
CA LEU A 422 6.92 20.06 -5.68
C LEU A 422 5.43 19.74 -5.65
N ALA A 423 4.75 19.94 -6.77
CA ALA A 423 3.33 19.60 -6.90
C ALA A 423 3.04 18.97 -8.26
N GLY A 424 2.06 18.09 -8.32
CA GLY A 424 1.66 17.50 -9.59
C GLY A 424 0.60 16.43 -9.47
N LYS A 425 0.52 15.63 -10.53
CA LYS A 425 -0.45 14.55 -10.70
C LYS A 425 0.23 13.29 -11.19
N VAL A 426 -0.17 12.15 -10.62
CA VAL A 426 0.20 10.82 -11.09
C VAL A 426 -1.07 10.03 -11.34
N ARG A 427 -1.18 9.38 -12.50
CA ARG A 427 -2.29 8.50 -12.85
C ARG A 427 -1.74 7.16 -13.31
N LEU A 428 -2.11 6.09 -12.62
CA LEU A 428 -1.79 4.72 -12.97
C LEU A 428 -3.08 4.00 -13.39
N ASP A 429 -3.15 3.58 -14.65
CA ASP A 429 -4.22 2.74 -15.17
C ASP A 429 -3.78 1.28 -15.15
N ALA A 430 -4.38 0.51 -14.24
CA ALA A 430 -4.06 -0.90 -14.06
C ALA A 430 -4.88 -1.81 -14.97
N ASN A 431 -5.81 -1.33 -15.80
CA ASN A 431 -6.69 -2.17 -16.62
C ASN A 431 -6.02 -2.90 -17.80
N PRO A 432 -5.06 -2.30 -18.52
CA PRO A 432 -4.35 -3.01 -19.59
C PRO A 432 -3.50 -4.18 -19.08
N GLY A 433 -3.05 -5.07 -19.97
CA GLY A 433 -2.17 -6.19 -19.61
C GLY A 433 -0.84 -5.76 -18.99
N THR A 434 -0.35 -4.58 -19.33
CA THR A 434 0.76 -3.88 -18.66
C THR A 434 0.27 -2.52 -18.19
N PRO A 435 0.36 -2.17 -16.90
CA PRO A 435 -0.14 -0.90 -16.39
C PRO A 435 0.51 0.29 -17.09
N ARG A 436 -0.27 1.35 -17.32
CA ARG A 436 0.21 2.63 -17.85
C ARG A 436 0.25 3.67 -16.73
N THR A 437 1.34 4.42 -16.66
CA THR A 437 1.51 5.51 -15.69
C THR A 437 1.76 6.82 -16.43
N ASP A 438 0.92 7.83 -16.17
CA ASP A 438 1.10 9.21 -16.61
C ASP A 438 1.48 10.08 -15.41
N LEU A 439 2.49 10.93 -15.59
CA LEU A 439 3.10 11.76 -14.55
C LEU A 439 3.28 13.19 -15.08
N ASP A 440 2.83 14.19 -14.32
CA ASP A 440 3.13 15.61 -14.54
C ASP A 440 3.48 16.25 -13.18
N LEU A 441 4.78 16.43 -12.94
CA LEU A 441 5.32 17.00 -11.70
C LEU A 441 6.00 18.34 -11.99
N ARG A 442 5.79 19.31 -11.12
CA ARG A 442 6.38 20.65 -11.18
C ARG A 442 7.09 20.98 -9.88
N LEU A 443 8.38 21.26 -9.96
CA LEU A 443 9.20 21.79 -8.88
C LEU A 443 9.31 23.31 -9.04
N THR A 444 9.02 24.05 -7.98
CA THR A 444 9.06 25.51 -7.96
C THR A 444 9.96 26.01 -6.85
N ASN A 445 10.87 26.93 -7.19
CA ASN A 445 11.68 27.69 -6.24
C ASN A 445 12.42 26.84 -5.20
N ALA A 446 12.82 25.63 -5.60
CA ALA A 446 13.64 24.77 -4.76
C ALA A 446 15.10 25.23 -4.81
N LYS A 447 15.96 24.67 -3.96
CA LYS A 447 17.38 25.00 -3.96
C LYS A 447 18.16 23.93 -4.70
N LEU A 448 19.03 24.34 -5.62
CA LEU A 448 19.79 23.40 -6.42
C LEU A 448 20.77 22.59 -5.55
N GLU A 449 21.37 23.22 -4.55
CA GLU A 449 22.30 22.63 -3.61
C GLU A 449 21.68 21.54 -2.70
N ASP A 450 20.35 21.47 -2.62
CA ASP A 450 19.65 20.44 -1.87
C ASP A 450 19.61 19.10 -2.64
N PHE A 451 19.84 19.12 -3.97
CA PHE A 451 19.80 17.95 -4.84
C PHE A 451 21.18 17.58 -5.44
N ILE A 452 22.16 18.49 -5.38
CA ILE A 452 23.52 18.25 -5.89
C ILE A 452 24.48 18.02 -4.72
N PRO A 453 25.01 16.80 -4.51
CA PRO A 453 25.83 16.45 -3.36
C PRO A 453 27.28 16.97 -3.45
N ILE A 454 27.65 17.71 -4.49
CA ILE A 454 29.02 18.17 -4.74
C ILE A 454 29.33 19.33 -3.77
N ARG A 455 30.23 19.07 -2.82
CA ARG A 455 30.71 20.05 -1.84
C ARG A 455 32.23 20.10 -1.82
N SER A 456 32.79 21.26 -1.50
CA SER A 456 34.22 21.41 -1.19
C SER A 456 34.38 22.37 -0.02
N GLY A 457 35.27 22.04 0.93
CA GLY A 457 35.41 22.81 2.18
C GLY A 457 34.13 22.90 3.02
N GLY A 458 33.20 21.94 2.87
CA GLY A 458 31.89 21.95 3.54
C GLY A 458 30.82 22.82 2.89
N GLN A 459 31.18 23.62 1.88
CA GLN A 459 30.27 24.51 1.14
C GLN A 459 29.81 23.86 -0.17
N PRO A 460 28.56 24.12 -0.63
CA PRO A 460 28.08 23.68 -1.94
C PRO A 460 28.97 24.18 -3.10
N ALA A 461 29.10 23.37 -4.15
CA ALA A 461 29.79 23.78 -5.37
C ALA A 461 29.00 24.83 -6.17
N ILE A 462 27.67 24.70 -6.16
CA ILE A 462 26.71 25.55 -6.86
C ILE A 462 25.51 25.79 -5.94
N GLU A 463 25.00 27.01 -5.96
CA GLU A 463 23.82 27.44 -5.21
C GLU A 463 22.88 28.20 -6.12
N GLY A 464 21.58 28.06 -5.92
CA GLY A 464 20.62 28.81 -6.72
C GLY A 464 19.21 28.28 -6.64
N GLY A 465 18.27 29.08 -7.10
CA GLY A 465 16.89 28.63 -7.29
C GLY A 465 16.83 27.65 -8.46
N VAL A 466 16.09 26.55 -8.29
CA VAL A 466 15.80 25.61 -9.36
C VAL A 466 14.30 25.39 -9.49
N MET A 467 13.85 25.36 -10.73
CA MET A 467 12.51 24.98 -11.14
C MET A 467 12.65 23.80 -12.10
N ALA A 468 11.69 22.88 -12.06
CA ALA A 468 11.68 21.78 -13.00
C ALA A 468 10.25 21.39 -13.35
N ARG A 469 10.07 20.79 -14.52
CA ARG A 469 8.86 20.05 -14.87
C ARG A 469 9.25 18.73 -15.51
N ALA A 470 8.59 17.66 -15.07
CA ALA A 470 8.67 16.36 -15.70
C ALA A 470 7.27 15.97 -16.16
N ARG A 471 7.10 15.72 -17.45
CA ARG A 471 5.86 15.18 -18.02
C ARG A 471 6.19 13.89 -18.75
N LEU A 472 5.82 12.77 -18.16
CA LEU A 472 6.22 11.44 -18.62
C LEU A 472 5.02 10.50 -18.69
N THR A 473 5.02 9.62 -19.68
CA THR A 473 4.11 8.48 -19.79
C THR A 473 4.96 7.22 -19.95
N GLY A 474 4.70 6.19 -19.14
CA GLY A 474 5.44 4.93 -19.16
C GLY A 474 4.55 3.72 -18.88
N TYR A 475 5.11 2.52 -19.09
CA TYR A 475 4.42 1.24 -18.97
C TYR A 475 5.18 0.27 -18.06
N GLY A 476 4.47 -0.36 -17.14
CA GLY A 476 5.04 -1.34 -16.24
C GLY A 476 4.34 -1.37 -14.90
N ASN A 477 4.39 -2.51 -14.23
CA ASN A 477 3.89 -2.69 -12.86
C ASN A 477 4.97 -2.43 -11.80
N SER A 478 6.01 -1.63 -12.09
CA SER A 478 6.95 -1.10 -11.09
C SER A 478 7.43 0.28 -11.51
N VAL A 479 7.97 1.07 -10.58
CA VAL A 479 8.49 2.42 -10.87
C VAL A 479 9.62 2.33 -11.91
N HIS A 480 10.55 1.39 -11.71
CA HIS A 480 11.64 1.14 -12.64
C HIS A 480 11.15 0.77 -14.05
N ARG A 481 10.17 -0.14 -14.18
CA ARG A 481 9.66 -0.55 -15.50
C ARG A 481 8.91 0.58 -16.21
N ALA A 482 8.09 1.34 -15.47
CA ALA A 482 7.41 2.51 -16.02
C ALA A 482 8.42 3.56 -16.51
N ALA A 483 9.49 3.80 -15.75
CA ALA A 483 10.57 4.70 -16.16
C ALA A 483 11.38 4.17 -17.35
N SER A 484 11.65 2.86 -17.39
CA SER A 484 12.40 2.18 -18.46
C SER A 484 11.71 2.23 -19.83
N SER A 485 10.41 2.48 -19.87
CA SER A 485 9.62 2.62 -21.09
C SER A 485 9.05 4.04 -21.25
N ALA A 486 9.53 4.98 -20.44
CA ALA A 486 8.96 6.32 -20.39
C ALA A 486 9.20 7.08 -21.70
N ASN A 487 8.21 7.91 -22.06
CA ASN A 487 8.27 8.88 -23.13
C ASN A 487 7.81 10.25 -22.60
N GLY A 488 8.38 11.34 -23.09
CA GLY A 488 7.96 12.69 -22.72
C GLY A 488 9.11 13.69 -22.64
N GLN A 489 9.03 14.61 -21.66
CA GLN A 489 9.94 15.74 -21.52
C GLN A 489 10.29 15.99 -20.06
N VAL A 490 11.55 16.39 -19.83
CA VAL A 490 12.01 16.93 -18.56
C VAL A 490 12.76 18.23 -18.82
N THR A 491 12.31 19.31 -18.18
CA THR A 491 12.92 20.64 -18.32
C THR A 491 13.29 21.15 -16.93
N ILE A 492 14.53 21.62 -16.78
CA ILE A 492 15.11 22.13 -15.54
C ILE A 492 15.65 23.52 -15.82
N VAL A 493 15.32 24.48 -14.96
CA VAL A 493 15.72 25.87 -15.10
C VAL A 493 16.24 26.39 -13.77
N SER A 494 17.41 26.99 -13.79
CA SER A 494 17.91 27.86 -12.73
C SER A 494 18.04 29.28 -13.30
N PRO A 495 17.13 30.21 -12.95
CA PRO A 495 17.13 31.54 -13.54
C PRO A 495 18.25 32.43 -13.01
N ARG A 496 18.90 32.04 -11.90
CA ARG A 496 20.02 32.73 -11.26
C ARG A 496 20.62 31.85 -10.18
N GLY A 497 21.92 32.00 -9.95
CA GLY A 497 22.64 31.31 -8.90
C GLY A 497 24.07 31.82 -8.75
N GLU A 498 24.84 31.12 -7.93
CA GLU A 498 26.25 31.35 -7.71
C GLU A 498 26.96 30.00 -7.81
N ILE A 499 28.16 29.99 -8.38
CA ILE A 499 29.01 28.81 -8.46
C ILE A 499 30.38 29.19 -7.92
N ARG A 500 31.04 28.29 -7.18
CA ARG A 500 32.40 28.59 -6.72
C ARG A 500 33.32 28.75 -7.92
N GLN A 501 34.15 29.79 -7.86
CA GLN A 501 35.03 30.18 -8.94
C GLN A 501 35.96 29.03 -9.35
N ALA A 502 36.42 28.21 -8.39
CA ALA A 502 37.22 27.02 -8.69
C ALA A 502 36.52 26.06 -9.66
N PHE A 503 35.23 25.77 -9.46
CA PHE A 503 34.45 24.89 -10.34
C PHE A 503 34.10 25.58 -11.67
N ALA A 504 33.81 26.88 -11.66
CA ALA A 504 33.57 27.64 -12.89
C ALA A 504 34.82 27.73 -13.78
N GLU A 505 36.00 27.85 -13.18
CA GLU A 505 37.28 27.89 -13.90
C GLU A 505 37.69 26.50 -14.42
N LEU A 506 37.32 25.41 -13.72
CA LEU A 506 37.48 24.03 -14.20
C LEU A 506 36.61 23.73 -15.43
N LEU A 507 35.43 24.33 -15.53
CA LEU A 507 34.57 24.24 -16.72
C LEU A 507 35.18 24.97 -17.92
N GLY A 508 36.10 25.90 -17.71
CA GLY A 508 36.76 26.66 -18.76
C GLY A 508 38.11 26.09 -19.18
N VAL A 509 38.79 26.82 -20.07
CA VAL A 509 40.11 26.45 -20.63
C VAL A 509 41.28 26.46 -19.64
N ASN A 510 41.05 26.60 -18.33
CA ASN A 510 42.10 26.78 -17.32
C ASN A 510 41.96 25.80 -16.15
N ALA A 511 41.94 24.51 -16.48
CA ALA A 511 41.83 23.42 -15.52
C ALA A 511 42.92 23.47 -14.43
N SER A 512 44.13 23.96 -14.76
CA SER A 512 45.22 24.15 -13.78
C SER A 512 44.90 25.23 -12.75
N LYS A 513 44.39 26.40 -13.16
CA LYS A 513 43.92 27.44 -12.22
C LYS A 513 42.77 26.94 -11.36
N GLY A 514 41.79 26.24 -11.96
CA GLY A 514 40.69 25.64 -11.22
C GLY A 514 41.15 24.61 -10.17
N LEU A 515 42.12 23.76 -10.53
CA LEU A 515 42.74 22.80 -9.63
C LEU A 515 43.53 23.47 -8.52
N ILE A 516 44.32 24.51 -8.82
CA ILE A 516 45.03 25.32 -7.82
C ILE A 516 44.02 25.95 -6.84
N LEU A 517 42.93 26.56 -7.35
CA LEU A 517 41.89 27.16 -6.50
C LEU A 517 41.20 26.13 -5.60
N LEU A 518 40.95 24.91 -6.10
CA LEU A 518 40.44 23.80 -5.29
C LEU A 518 41.43 23.40 -4.18
N LEU A 519 42.72 23.26 -4.52
CA LEU A 519 43.77 22.88 -3.57
C LEU A 519 44.02 23.97 -2.52
N SER A 520 43.95 25.24 -2.91
CA SER A 520 44.05 26.41 -2.03
C SER A 520 42.81 26.65 -1.16
N LYS A 521 41.77 25.80 -1.28
CA LYS A 521 40.48 25.96 -0.59
C LYS A 521 39.84 27.35 -0.82
N ASP A 522 40.02 27.93 -2.01
CA ASP A 522 39.49 29.25 -2.35
C ASP A 522 37.95 29.23 -2.41
N ASN A 523 37.30 30.11 -1.65
CA ASN A 523 35.84 30.14 -1.51
C ASN A 523 35.17 31.24 -2.33
N ARG A 524 35.86 31.88 -3.29
CA ARG A 524 35.23 32.91 -4.12
C ARG A 524 34.13 32.30 -4.97
N GLN A 525 33.09 33.08 -5.20
CA GLN A 525 31.95 32.72 -6.06
C GLN A 525 31.95 33.59 -7.31
N THR A 526 31.32 33.07 -8.37
CA THR A 526 30.97 33.83 -9.57
C THR A 526 29.52 33.56 -9.93
N SER A 527 28.85 34.60 -10.43
CA SER A 527 27.43 34.53 -10.70
C SER A 527 27.12 33.58 -11.85
N VAL A 528 26.05 32.82 -11.67
CA VAL A 528 25.36 32.07 -12.71
C VAL A 528 24.18 32.92 -13.16
N ARG A 529 24.25 33.45 -14.38
CA ARG A 529 23.18 34.26 -14.98
C ARG A 529 21.96 33.43 -15.27
N CYS A 530 22.14 32.23 -15.80
CA CYS A 530 21.08 31.23 -15.95
C CYS A 530 21.70 29.85 -16.20
N ALA A 531 20.93 28.81 -15.90
CA ALA A 531 21.17 27.46 -16.38
C ALA A 531 19.85 26.83 -16.85
N VAL A 532 19.86 26.19 -18.01
CA VAL A 532 18.71 25.50 -18.59
C VAL A 532 19.16 24.13 -19.07
N ALA A 533 18.42 23.10 -18.69
CA ALA A 533 18.60 21.75 -19.20
C ALA A 533 17.24 21.20 -19.65
N ASP A 534 17.13 20.84 -20.92
CA ASP A 534 15.94 20.23 -21.52
C ASP A 534 16.29 18.86 -22.10
N PHE A 535 15.42 17.89 -21.79
CA PHE A 535 15.58 16.50 -22.17
C PHE A 535 14.32 15.97 -22.84
N SER A 536 14.49 15.35 -24.01
CA SER A 536 13.48 14.47 -24.60
C SER A 536 13.66 13.06 -24.05
N VAL A 537 12.55 12.42 -23.66
CA VAL A 537 12.57 11.04 -23.15
C VAL A 537 11.90 10.15 -24.18
N LYS A 538 12.62 9.11 -24.62
CA LYS A 538 12.09 8.09 -25.53
C LYS A 538 12.55 6.71 -25.09
N ASP A 539 11.61 5.80 -24.88
CA ASP A 539 11.85 4.42 -24.47
C ASP A 539 12.82 4.31 -23.27
N GLY A 540 12.59 5.15 -22.27
CA GLY A 540 13.40 5.23 -21.05
C GLY A 540 14.78 5.87 -21.21
N VAL A 541 15.13 6.39 -22.38
CA VAL A 541 16.37 7.15 -22.60
C VAL A 541 16.05 8.64 -22.66
N MET A 542 16.55 9.39 -21.69
CA MET A 542 16.46 10.85 -21.65
C MET A 542 17.68 11.43 -22.38
N ARG A 543 17.48 12.00 -23.58
CA ARG A 543 18.55 12.67 -24.34
C ARG A 543 18.49 14.16 -24.11
N ALA A 544 19.66 14.76 -23.86
CA ALA A 544 19.78 16.21 -23.73
C ALA A 544 19.52 16.86 -25.10
N ASN A 545 18.45 17.64 -25.21
CA ASN A 545 18.23 18.52 -26.35
C ASN A 545 19.07 19.79 -26.20
N ARG A 546 19.18 20.27 -24.95
CA ARG A 546 19.94 21.45 -24.61
C ARG A 546 20.39 21.38 -23.16
N ILE A 547 21.67 21.62 -22.91
CA ILE A 547 22.19 21.94 -21.57
C ILE A 547 23.04 23.19 -21.75
N VAL A 548 22.67 24.28 -21.10
CA VAL A 548 23.41 25.55 -21.14
C VAL A 548 23.49 26.11 -19.73
N ALA A 549 24.68 26.54 -19.31
CA ALA A 549 24.86 27.33 -18.10
C ALA A 549 25.76 28.53 -18.40
N ASP A 550 25.22 29.73 -18.20
CA ASP A 550 25.96 30.97 -18.37
C ASP A 550 26.46 31.48 -17.01
N THR A 551 27.79 31.51 -16.85
CA THR A 551 28.46 32.08 -15.68
C THR A 551 29.20 33.37 -16.06
N GLY A 552 29.63 34.15 -15.05
CA GLY A 552 30.43 35.36 -15.26
C GLY A 552 31.76 35.13 -15.99
N VAL A 553 32.27 33.90 -16.07
CA VAL A 553 33.60 33.58 -16.64
C VAL A 553 33.57 32.60 -17.81
N VAL A 554 32.54 31.76 -17.92
CA VAL A 554 32.42 30.65 -18.88
C VAL A 554 30.96 30.50 -19.33
N LEU A 555 30.76 30.24 -20.62
CA LEU A 555 29.51 29.69 -21.15
C LEU A 555 29.68 28.17 -21.28
N ALA A 556 28.99 27.41 -20.45
CA ALA A 556 29.01 25.95 -20.50
C ALA A 556 27.86 25.42 -21.35
N LYS A 557 28.17 24.47 -22.23
CA LYS A 557 27.22 23.70 -23.05
C LYS A 557 27.38 22.22 -22.72
N GLY A 558 26.28 21.50 -22.64
CA GLY A 558 26.28 20.08 -22.34
C GLY A 558 25.55 19.25 -23.40
N SER A 559 25.96 18.00 -23.52
CA SER A 559 25.34 16.97 -24.35
C SER A 559 25.38 15.61 -23.62
N GLY A 560 24.66 14.62 -24.15
CA GLY A 560 24.66 13.26 -23.61
C GLY A 560 23.27 12.74 -23.29
N ALA A 561 23.22 11.68 -22.50
CA ALA A 561 21.97 10.99 -22.17
C ALA A 561 21.96 10.39 -20.76
N ILE A 562 20.76 10.20 -20.24
CA ILE A 562 20.47 9.44 -19.02
C ILE A 562 19.60 8.25 -19.43
N ASP A 563 20.05 7.05 -19.12
CA ASP A 563 19.35 5.81 -19.41
C ASP A 563 18.65 5.29 -18.14
N LEU A 564 17.32 5.41 -18.09
CA LEU A 564 16.50 4.99 -16.95
C LEU A 564 16.33 3.47 -16.87
N ARG A 565 16.71 2.73 -17.92
CA ARG A 565 16.60 1.26 -17.98
C ARG A 565 17.68 0.58 -17.16
N ASN A 566 18.87 1.17 -17.14
CA ASN A 566 20.01 0.70 -16.35
C ASN A 566 20.45 1.71 -15.28
N GLU A 567 19.74 2.83 -15.16
CA GLU A 567 19.98 3.90 -14.18
C GLU A 567 21.40 4.45 -14.25
N ARG A 568 21.85 4.74 -15.48
CA ARG A 568 23.18 5.32 -15.75
C ARG A 568 23.04 6.64 -16.49
N LEU A 569 24.03 7.49 -16.31
CA LEU A 569 24.17 8.72 -17.06
C LEU A 569 25.53 8.78 -17.74
N ASP A 570 25.58 9.45 -18.89
CA ASP A 570 26.80 9.89 -19.56
C ASP A 570 26.53 11.29 -20.14
N LEU A 571 27.03 12.30 -19.43
CA LEU A 571 26.88 13.70 -19.77
C LEU A 571 28.26 14.30 -20.00
N ARG A 572 28.39 15.05 -21.08
CA ARG A 572 29.60 15.77 -21.45
C ARG A 572 29.34 17.26 -21.40
N ILE A 573 30.12 17.98 -20.62
CA ILE A 573 30.04 19.44 -20.47
C ILE A 573 31.31 20.06 -21.04
N GLU A 574 31.14 21.02 -21.94
CA GLU A 574 32.19 21.81 -22.57
C GLU A 574 31.98 23.27 -22.18
N GLY A 575 33.06 24.02 -21.94
CA GLY A 575 32.95 25.42 -21.56
C GLY A 575 33.83 26.34 -22.39
N ASP A 576 33.20 27.39 -22.91
CA ASP A 576 33.84 28.43 -23.69
C ASP A 576 34.16 29.63 -22.77
N SER A 577 35.41 30.10 -22.73
CA SER A 577 35.79 31.22 -21.84
C SER A 577 35.37 32.58 -22.40
N LYS A 578 34.87 33.44 -21.50
CA LYS A 578 34.48 34.83 -21.79
C LYS A 578 35.61 35.85 -21.60
N LYS A 579 36.79 35.40 -21.18
CA LYS A 579 37.97 36.25 -20.93
C LYS A 579 39.12 35.83 -21.86
N PRO A 580 39.90 36.78 -22.40
CA PRO A 580 41.07 36.47 -23.22
C PRO A 580 42.12 35.71 -22.40
N ARG A 581 42.75 34.69 -23.01
CA ARG A 581 43.74 33.82 -22.34
C ARG A 581 44.83 33.34 -23.30
N LEU A 582 46.04 33.17 -22.75
CA LEU A 582 47.27 32.79 -23.44
C LEU A 582 47.40 31.29 -23.74
N VAL A 583 46.67 30.42 -23.01
CA VAL A 583 46.70 28.96 -23.19
C VAL A 583 45.27 28.40 -23.25
N ARG A 584 44.90 27.77 -24.38
CA ARG A 584 43.66 26.99 -24.58
C ARG A 584 43.91 25.53 -24.21
N LEU A 585 43.48 25.12 -23.03
CA LEU A 585 43.39 23.70 -22.69
C LEU A 585 41.92 23.32 -22.58
N PHE A 586 41.34 22.80 -23.65
CA PHE A 586 39.96 22.32 -23.65
C PHE A 586 39.91 20.92 -23.05
N ILE A 587 39.46 20.83 -21.80
CA ILE A 587 39.23 19.55 -21.14
C ILE A 587 37.73 19.43 -20.85
N PRO A 588 36.99 18.68 -21.69
CA PRO A 588 35.58 18.38 -21.45
C PRO A 588 35.42 17.67 -20.11
N ILE A 589 34.42 18.09 -19.34
CA ILE A 589 34.03 17.38 -18.12
C ILE A 589 33.07 16.28 -18.51
N GLN A 590 33.42 15.03 -18.19
CA GLN A 590 32.54 13.89 -18.37
C GLN A 590 31.97 13.47 -17.01
N ILE A 591 30.64 13.39 -16.94
CA ILE A 591 29.91 12.85 -15.79
C ILE A 591 29.36 11.51 -16.25
N LYS A 592 29.85 10.41 -15.68
CA LYS A 592 29.44 9.05 -16.10
C LYS A 592 29.21 8.12 -14.93
N GLY A 593 28.37 7.11 -15.13
CA GLY A 593 28.16 6.03 -14.18
C GLY A 593 26.72 5.93 -13.67
N PRO A 594 26.49 5.17 -12.58
CA PRO A 594 25.15 5.01 -11.99
C PRO A 594 24.59 6.33 -11.47
N LEU A 595 23.27 6.51 -11.54
CA LEU A 595 22.57 7.71 -11.05
C LEU A 595 22.80 7.97 -9.56
N LEU A 596 22.92 6.92 -8.73
CA LEU A 596 23.19 7.06 -7.30
C LEU A 596 24.64 7.45 -6.97
N ALA A 597 25.58 7.18 -7.88
CA ALA A 597 27.00 7.40 -7.66
C ALA A 597 27.70 7.84 -8.95
N PRO A 598 27.34 9.00 -9.51
CA PRO A 598 27.95 9.50 -10.73
C PRO A 598 29.41 9.87 -10.46
N LYS A 599 30.30 9.52 -11.40
CA LYS A 599 31.71 9.90 -11.35
C LYS A 599 31.95 11.07 -12.28
N VAL A 600 32.55 12.13 -11.74
CA VAL A 600 33.01 13.29 -12.52
C VAL A 600 34.47 13.06 -12.87
N GLY A 601 34.79 13.11 -14.16
CA GLY A 601 36.14 12.93 -14.68
C GLY A 601 36.47 13.95 -15.76
N LEU A 602 37.77 14.08 -16.05
CA LEU A 602 38.30 14.85 -17.15
C LEU A 602 38.57 13.91 -18.32
N ASP A 603 38.07 14.26 -19.51
CA ASP A 603 38.38 13.52 -20.74
C ASP A 603 39.76 13.95 -21.25
N SER A 604 40.79 13.14 -20.97
CA SER A 604 42.17 13.41 -21.37
C SER A 604 42.48 13.08 -22.82
N GLY A 605 41.57 12.40 -23.55
CA GLY A 605 41.80 11.94 -24.92
C GLY A 605 41.99 13.10 -25.92
N GLY A 606 41.27 14.21 -25.74
CA GLY A 606 41.39 15.39 -26.59
C GLY A 606 42.69 16.19 -26.39
N ALA A 607 43.32 16.09 -25.21
CA ALA A 607 44.55 16.82 -24.90
C ALA A 607 45.78 16.27 -25.67
N VAL A 608 45.76 14.98 -26.03
CA VAL A 608 46.85 14.31 -26.78
C VAL A 608 46.83 14.68 -28.26
N ALA A 609 45.66 15.01 -28.84
CA ALA A 609 45.58 15.44 -30.24
C ALA A 609 46.11 16.88 -30.44
N GLN A 610 45.97 17.74 -29.44
CA GLN A 610 46.40 19.15 -29.51
C GLN A 610 47.93 19.31 -29.42
N SER A 611 48.65 18.37 -28.79
CA SER A 611 50.12 18.39 -28.75
C SER A 611 50.75 18.05 -30.11
N GLY A 612 50.09 17.25 -30.96
CA GLY A 612 50.60 16.91 -32.30
C GLY A 612 50.69 18.10 -33.27
N VAL A 613 49.74 19.04 -33.18
CA VAL A 613 49.69 20.24 -34.05
C VAL A 613 50.77 21.26 -33.66
N ALA A 614 51.12 21.36 -32.39
CA ALA A 614 52.16 22.27 -31.90
C ALA A 614 53.57 21.89 -32.40
N VAL A 615 53.85 20.59 -32.55
CA VAL A 615 55.14 20.09 -33.06
C VAL A 615 55.31 20.38 -34.55
N ALA A 616 54.24 20.33 -35.34
CA ALA A 616 54.27 20.66 -36.76
C ALA A 616 54.44 22.17 -37.04
N LEU A 617 53.87 23.04 -36.19
CA LEU A 617 54.00 24.50 -36.34
C LEU A 617 55.30 25.07 -35.73
N GLY A 618 55.80 24.46 -34.65
CA GLY A 618 57.04 24.89 -34.00
C GLY A 618 58.32 24.62 -34.80
N THR A 619 58.28 23.70 -35.77
CA THR A 619 59.41 23.36 -36.64
C THR A 619 59.53 24.29 -37.86
N LEU A 620 58.51 25.07 -38.20
CA LEU A 620 58.46 25.88 -39.43
C LEU A 620 58.51 27.41 -39.23
N LEU A 621 58.03 27.97 -38.10
CA LEU A 621 57.71 29.42 -38.03
C LEU A 621 58.12 30.19 -36.74
N SER A 622 59.14 29.73 -36.01
CA SER A 622 59.67 30.30 -34.74
C SER A 622 58.94 29.85 -33.44
N PRO A 623 59.63 29.85 -32.28
CA PRO A 623 59.06 29.40 -31.00
C PRO A 623 57.81 30.16 -30.55
N LEU A 624 57.63 31.41 -31.01
CA LEU A 624 56.46 32.23 -30.68
C LEU A 624 55.23 31.84 -31.51
N ALA A 625 55.41 31.30 -32.72
CA ALA A 625 54.29 30.85 -33.56
C ALA A 625 53.65 29.55 -33.04
N ALA A 626 54.41 28.71 -32.33
CA ALA A 626 53.90 27.49 -31.69
C ALA A 626 52.84 27.77 -30.60
N ILE A 627 52.80 29.00 -30.08
CA ILE A 627 51.89 29.42 -29.00
C ILE A 627 50.58 30.02 -29.55
N LEU A 628 50.59 30.54 -30.80
CA LEU A 628 49.44 31.22 -31.42
C LEU A 628 48.14 30.38 -31.45
N PRO A 629 48.15 29.05 -31.72
CA PRO A 629 46.94 28.23 -31.66
C PRO A 629 46.29 28.21 -30.27
N PHE A 630 47.05 28.51 -29.23
CA PHE A 630 46.64 28.48 -27.83
C PHE A 630 46.16 29.84 -27.31
N VAL A 631 46.30 30.93 -28.06
CA VAL A 631 45.86 32.29 -27.68
C VAL A 631 44.41 32.53 -28.13
N THR A 632 43.57 33.09 -27.25
CA THR A 632 42.14 33.39 -27.49
C THR A 632 41.80 34.80 -27.06
N GLY A 633 41.00 35.50 -27.85
CA GLY A 633 40.44 36.82 -27.52
C GLY A 633 39.26 36.79 -26.52
N GLY A 634 38.83 35.61 -26.05
CA GLY A 634 37.61 35.46 -25.23
C GLY A 634 36.35 35.49 -26.11
N GLU A 635 36.12 34.42 -26.86
CA GLU A 635 35.15 34.39 -27.97
C GLU A 635 33.69 34.18 -27.51
N ALA A 636 33.46 33.71 -26.29
CA ALA A 636 32.10 33.43 -25.81
C ALA A 636 31.37 34.71 -25.36
N LYS A 637 30.24 35.00 -26.00
CA LYS A 637 29.29 36.05 -25.60
C LYS A 637 28.35 35.56 -24.49
N ASP A 638 27.61 36.50 -23.91
CA ASP A 638 26.52 36.16 -22.99
C ASP A 638 25.42 35.39 -23.73
N ALA A 639 24.92 34.34 -23.07
CA ALA A 639 23.75 33.64 -23.56
C ALA A 639 22.54 34.57 -23.42
N ASP A 640 21.60 34.45 -24.35
CA ASP A 640 20.30 35.09 -24.21
C ASP A 640 19.46 34.33 -23.17
N CYS A 641 19.77 34.55 -21.89
CA CYS A 641 19.08 33.93 -20.77
C CYS A 641 17.58 34.24 -20.78
N ALA A 642 17.17 35.41 -21.31
CA ALA A 642 15.75 35.75 -21.40
C ALA A 642 15.03 34.84 -22.39
N SER A 643 15.59 34.65 -23.59
CA SER A 643 15.06 33.72 -24.59
C SER A 643 15.10 32.28 -24.11
N LEU A 644 16.20 31.82 -23.51
CA LEU A 644 16.33 30.46 -23.00
C LEU A 644 15.29 30.13 -21.92
N ILE A 645 15.05 31.07 -21.00
CA ILE A 645 14.03 30.91 -19.96
C ILE A 645 12.61 31.00 -20.55
N ALA A 646 12.40 31.84 -21.56
CA ALA A 646 11.11 31.95 -22.25
C ALA A 646 10.74 30.66 -23.00
N GLU A 647 11.70 30.03 -23.69
CA GLU A 647 11.53 28.75 -24.36
C GLU A 647 11.19 27.64 -23.35
N ALA A 648 11.97 27.53 -22.26
CA ALA A 648 11.68 26.58 -21.19
C ALA A 648 10.32 26.82 -20.52
N ARG A 649 9.83 28.07 -20.49
CA ARG A 649 8.46 28.39 -20.05
C ARG A 649 7.42 27.93 -21.06
N GLY A 650 7.69 28.02 -22.37
CA GLY A 650 6.87 27.44 -23.43
C GLY A 650 6.70 25.93 -23.28
N ASP A 651 7.76 25.25 -22.85
CA ASP A 651 7.77 23.83 -22.47
C ASP A 651 7.06 23.56 -21.11
N GLY A 652 6.69 24.63 -20.41
CA GLY A 652 5.88 24.62 -19.20
C GLY A 652 6.66 24.51 -17.89
N ALA A 653 7.96 24.79 -17.89
CA ALA A 653 8.70 25.00 -16.65
C ALA A 653 8.09 26.17 -15.84
N PRO A 654 7.90 26.03 -14.52
CA PRO A 654 7.12 26.99 -13.73
C PRO A 654 7.95 28.22 -13.27
N VAL A 655 8.53 28.96 -14.23
CA VAL A 655 9.41 30.12 -13.96
C VAL A 655 8.62 31.44 -14.00
N ARG A 656 8.69 32.23 -12.91
CA ARG A 656 8.00 33.54 -12.79
C ARG A 656 8.79 34.69 -13.42
N VAL A 657 8.07 35.65 -14.01
CA VAL A 657 8.62 36.79 -14.78
C VAL A 657 9.53 37.72 -13.96
N ALA A 658 9.24 37.93 -12.67
CA ALA A 658 10.06 38.80 -11.81
C ALA A 658 11.47 38.25 -11.48
N GLN A 659 11.79 37.01 -11.90
CA GLN A 659 13.07 36.35 -11.64
C GLN A 659 14.04 36.44 -12.83
N THR A 660 13.66 37.08 -13.94
CA THR A 660 14.53 37.31 -15.10
C THR A 660 15.10 38.73 -15.05
N THR A 661 16.42 38.87 -14.92
CA THR A 661 17.07 40.19 -15.05
C THR A 661 17.07 40.59 -16.53
N PRO A 662 16.67 41.83 -16.91
CA PRO A 662 16.88 42.32 -18.26
C PRO A 662 18.37 42.30 -18.59
N ALA A 663 18.73 41.91 -19.81
CA ALA A 663 20.09 42.08 -20.30
C ALA A 663 20.48 43.55 -20.20
N LYS A 664 21.59 43.86 -19.51
CA LYS A 664 22.16 45.22 -19.56
C LYS A 664 22.59 45.48 -21.00
N VAL A 665 21.85 46.35 -21.69
CA VAL A 665 22.26 46.92 -22.98
C VAL A 665 23.58 47.65 -22.72
N LYS A 666 24.68 47.12 -23.25
CA LYS A 666 25.94 47.87 -23.33
C LYS A 666 25.72 49.02 -24.30
N LYS A 667 25.83 50.25 -23.81
CA LYS A 667 26.09 51.42 -24.65
C LYS A 667 27.56 51.43 -25.06
#